data_AF-B3V5V0-F1
#
_entry.id   AF-B3V5V0-F1
#
_cell.length_a   1.000
_cell.length_b   1.000
_cell.length_c   1.000
_cell.angle_alpha   90.00
_cell.angle_beta   90.00
_cell.angle_gamma   90.00
#
_symmetry.space_group_name_H-M   'P 1'
#
loop_
_entity.id
_entity.type
_entity.pdbx_description
1 polymer ?
#
loop_
_entity_poly.entity_id
_entity_poly.type
_entity_poly.pdbx_seq_one_letter_code
_entity_poly.pdbx_strand_id
1 'polypeptide(L)'
;MTALIFSLSEVYGEPIIFDDDYIVEIFVGGLHYPTTMDFVEGDILVIEKNTGKVVRIMNNGIMYDEPVLDVPVRSNFYSGLLGITALSDRVFLYYTESETGDDMQDPSGYDAKNRVYQYDWDGAKLTNPILIKELIAQERDDHHGGVMTKGQNGEVYFVIGDQNQSGIFENVIENPCYIIHFVNDECSNEQIYETSSIFKIHTRDDNRVELFAMGIRNSFGLGVDPVTGYLWDTENGKDHFDEINLVKPRFNSGWNKVMGPIDRKNPDFPGSQTIPLPFENFVYSDPEFSWYEPVGPTAIAFPNLISFGKYSDWLFVGDYHHGRIYKFQLNSDRTEFIFSDQRLSDLVLDKLNDKVEKILFAEGFKTVTDIKFRHDAMYVVSIAGGSAGGSIYKIYLKDPIAPLKQYKAGSTHEKIVCKPGLIPIMKNSGYINCAYPKTALTLIQEIAWDINRSDMPIINLPGQDLSDINFEHVNLSYSNFRGNNFTSTNITNANFTSANLAGADLSMKDLTENILTDADLRNANLTGVDLSNNQLVNTILTGVDLTDANLSGADLSTANIFGIVDGINILEKTKLKGANFTNANLTNINLIGVDISETTLKGADLTGVKLERAKANNANWEDVDLSFKNLSKIRLIDASLNRSILAGAELSNTKLMGANLSDADLTGAKLIDANLTNANLTGANFHMADLTGANLEGVTISETNLSCIGHEICTS
;
A
#
# COMPACT_ATOMS: atom_id res chain seq x y z
N MET A 1 27.33 -42.59 -38.60
CA MET A 1 26.66 -43.03 -37.37
C MET A 1 27.17 -42.13 -36.26
N THR A 2 26.58 -40.95 -36.13
CA THR A 2 26.92 -39.93 -35.14
C THR A 2 25.85 -40.00 -34.07
N ALA A 3 26.25 -40.41 -32.86
CA ALA A 3 25.36 -40.48 -31.70
C ALA A 3 25.12 -39.07 -31.17
N LEU A 4 23.86 -38.65 -31.19
CA LEU A 4 23.34 -37.51 -30.45
C LEU A 4 23.45 -37.81 -28.95
N ILE A 5 24.21 -36.99 -28.23
CA ILE A 5 24.15 -36.92 -26.77
C ILE A 5 22.95 -36.02 -26.45
N PHE A 6 21.86 -36.61 -26.01
CA PHE A 6 20.79 -35.86 -25.34
C PHE A 6 21.32 -35.41 -23.98
N SER A 7 21.43 -34.09 -23.77
CA SER A 7 21.58 -33.55 -22.42
C SER A 7 20.28 -33.82 -21.65
N LEU A 8 20.41 -34.47 -20.50
CA LEU A 8 19.31 -34.64 -19.54
C LEU A 8 18.80 -33.24 -19.16
N SER A 9 17.59 -32.89 -19.59
CA SER A 9 16.82 -31.82 -18.99
C SER A 9 16.58 -32.20 -17.53
N GLU A 10 17.09 -31.42 -16.58
CA GLU A 10 16.69 -31.53 -15.18
C GLU A 10 15.17 -31.41 -15.11
N VAL A 11 14.51 -32.47 -14.64
CA VAL A 11 13.07 -32.48 -14.38
C VAL A 11 12.88 -31.72 -13.07
N TYR A 12 12.74 -30.41 -13.15
CA TYR A 12 12.28 -29.60 -12.03
C TYR A 12 10.83 -29.99 -11.71
N GLY A 13 10.52 -30.23 -10.44
CA GLY A 13 9.15 -30.46 -9.99
C GLY A 13 8.28 -29.21 -10.21
N GLU A 14 6.98 -29.40 -10.38
CA GLU A 14 6.02 -28.28 -10.38
C GLU A 14 6.08 -27.53 -9.03
N PRO A 15 5.86 -26.20 -9.01
CA PRO A 15 5.82 -25.45 -7.76
C PRO A 15 4.79 -26.04 -6.79
N ILE A 16 5.14 -26.07 -5.50
CA ILE A 16 4.31 -26.63 -4.43
C ILE A 16 3.82 -25.48 -3.56
N ILE A 17 2.51 -25.40 -3.36
CA ILE A 17 1.90 -24.53 -2.36
C ILE A 17 1.60 -25.37 -1.12
N PHE A 18 2.09 -24.97 0.04
CA PHE A 18 1.89 -25.72 1.30
C PHE A 18 0.50 -25.50 1.92
N ASP A 19 -0.26 -24.56 1.37
CA ASP A 19 -1.63 -24.27 1.77
C ASP A 19 -2.61 -24.88 0.75
N ASP A 20 -3.33 -25.92 1.18
CA ASP A 20 -4.23 -26.71 0.33
C ASP A 20 -5.40 -25.91 -0.27
N ASP A 21 -5.67 -24.71 0.26
CA ASP A 21 -6.68 -23.79 -0.26
C ASP A 21 -6.20 -23.03 -1.49
N TYR A 22 -4.94 -23.15 -1.90
CA TYR A 22 -4.41 -22.45 -3.08
C TYR A 22 -3.92 -23.42 -4.15
N ILE A 23 -3.99 -22.95 -5.39
CA ILE A 23 -3.40 -23.60 -6.55
C ILE A 23 -2.50 -22.63 -7.30
N VAL A 24 -1.55 -23.17 -8.04
CA VAL A 24 -0.57 -22.42 -8.81
C VAL A 24 -0.60 -22.87 -10.26
N GLU A 25 -0.52 -21.91 -11.18
CA GLU A 25 -0.35 -22.16 -12.61
C GLU A 25 0.68 -21.21 -13.20
N ILE A 26 1.28 -21.60 -14.34
CA ILE A 26 2.06 -20.68 -15.16
C ILE A 26 1.06 -19.75 -15.86
N PHE A 27 1.11 -18.47 -15.53
CA PHE A 27 0.25 -17.45 -16.13
C PHE A 27 0.80 -16.99 -17.48
N VAL A 28 2.10 -16.72 -17.53
CA VAL A 28 2.84 -16.37 -18.74
C VAL A 28 4.22 -17.02 -18.68
N GLY A 29 4.72 -17.54 -19.80
CA GLY A 29 6.09 -18.01 -19.95
C GLY A 29 6.75 -17.43 -21.20
N GLY A 30 8.06 -17.61 -21.31
CA GLY A 30 8.84 -17.17 -22.48
C GLY A 30 9.38 -15.73 -22.37
N LEU A 31 9.40 -15.16 -21.17
CA LEU A 31 9.96 -13.83 -20.91
C LEU A 31 11.50 -13.86 -20.89
N HIS A 32 12.14 -12.79 -21.33
CA HIS A 32 13.60 -12.65 -21.36
C HIS A 32 14.12 -11.99 -20.08
N TYR A 33 14.62 -12.79 -19.13
CA TYR A 33 15.14 -12.29 -17.84
C TYR A 33 14.18 -11.32 -17.14
N PRO A 34 12.91 -11.71 -16.89
CA PRO A 34 11.97 -10.85 -16.19
C PRO A 34 12.42 -10.67 -14.74
N THR A 35 12.37 -9.44 -14.23
CA THR A 35 12.76 -9.13 -12.85
C THR A 35 11.58 -8.65 -12.04
N THR A 36 11.02 -7.49 -12.39
CA THR A 36 9.93 -6.85 -11.66
C THR A 36 8.72 -6.54 -12.55
N MET A 37 7.56 -6.37 -11.92
CA MET A 37 6.32 -6.01 -12.60
C MET A 37 5.45 -5.06 -11.75
N ASP A 38 4.56 -4.33 -12.39
CA ASP A 38 3.45 -3.65 -11.71
C ASP A 38 2.20 -3.64 -12.62
N PHE A 39 1.06 -3.30 -12.03
CA PHE A 39 -0.23 -3.27 -12.73
C PHE A 39 -0.58 -1.86 -13.21
N VAL A 40 -1.07 -1.76 -14.45
CA VAL A 40 -1.58 -0.53 -15.06
C VAL A 40 -2.89 -0.83 -15.76
N GLU A 41 -3.98 -0.14 -15.37
CA GLU A 41 -5.33 -0.34 -15.93
C GLU A 41 -5.79 -1.81 -15.95
N GLY A 42 -5.32 -2.58 -14.97
CA GLY A 42 -5.51 -4.02 -14.86
C GLY A 42 -4.36 -4.83 -15.43
N ASP A 43 -3.85 -4.47 -16.62
CA ASP A 43 -2.77 -5.20 -17.30
C ASP A 43 -1.46 -5.22 -16.48
N ILE A 44 -0.60 -6.18 -16.77
CA ILE A 44 0.73 -6.32 -16.17
C ILE A 44 1.75 -5.67 -17.11
N LEU A 45 2.56 -4.76 -16.58
CA LEU A 45 3.81 -4.34 -17.19
C LEU A 45 4.95 -5.08 -16.48
N VAL A 46 5.64 -5.95 -17.21
CA VAL A 46 6.82 -6.68 -16.72
C VAL A 46 8.05 -6.18 -17.46
N ILE A 47 9.14 -5.99 -16.74
CA ILE A 47 10.40 -5.55 -17.34
C ILE A 47 11.33 -6.71 -17.64
N GLU A 48 12.04 -6.62 -18.75
CA GLU A 48 13.06 -7.56 -19.18
C GLU A 48 14.45 -6.94 -18.99
N LYS A 49 15.19 -7.43 -17.99
CA LYS A 49 16.41 -6.78 -17.49
C LYS A 49 17.45 -6.53 -18.58
N ASN A 50 17.69 -7.54 -19.42
CA ASN A 50 18.81 -7.53 -20.37
C ASN A 50 18.46 -6.99 -21.76
N THR A 51 17.17 -6.74 -22.04
CA THR A 51 16.69 -6.26 -23.35
C THR A 51 16.19 -4.82 -23.30
N GLY A 52 16.12 -4.22 -22.11
CA GLY A 52 15.59 -2.86 -21.95
C GLY A 52 14.09 -2.73 -22.19
N LYS A 53 13.38 -3.85 -22.36
CA LYS A 53 11.97 -3.85 -22.75
C LYS A 53 11.04 -3.84 -21.55
N VAL A 54 9.99 -3.04 -21.66
CA VAL A 54 8.79 -3.15 -20.83
C VAL A 54 7.74 -3.89 -21.65
N VAL A 55 7.43 -5.12 -21.27
CA VAL A 55 6.46 -5.99 -21.94
C VAL A 55 5.11 -5.84 -21.28
N ARG A 56 4.05 -5.70 -22.08
CA ARG A 56 2.66 -5.65 -21.60
C ARG A 56 2.00 -7.02 -21.73
N ILE A 57 1.34 -7.43 -20.67
CA ILE A 57 0.58 -8.67 -20.57
C ILE A 57 -0.86 -8.31 -20.20
N MET A 58 -1.80 -8.72 -21.03
CA MET A 58 -3.23 -8.56 -20.78
C MET A 58 -3.66 -9.31 -19.51
N ASN A 59 -4.74 -8.85 -18.89
CA ASN A 59 -5.36 -9.52 -17.73
C ASN A 59 -5.61 -11.03 -17.85
N ASN A 60 -5.76 -11.54 -19.08
CA ASN A 60 -5.99 -12.95 -19.38
C ASN A 60 -4.70 -13.75 -19.69
N GLY A 61 -3.52 -13.15 -19.53
CA GLY A 61 -2.23 -13.80 -19.77
C GLY A 61 -1.72 -13.71 -21.22
N ILE A 62 -2.39 -12.95 -22.09
CA ILE A 62 -1.91 -12.76 -23.48
C ILE A 62 -0.86 -11.63 -23.51
N MET A 63 0.35 -11.94 -23.98
CA MET A 63 1.39 -10.93 -24.25
C MET A 63 1.05 -10.13 -25.51
N TYR A 64 1.31 -8.82 -25.47
CA TYR A 64 1.32 -7.99 -26.68
C TYR A 64 2.60 -8.25 -27.49
N ASP A 65 2.50 -8.21 -28.82
CA ASP A 65 3.64 -8.46 -29.72
C ASP A 65 4.73 -7.38 -29.61
N GLU A 66 4.34 -6.13 -29.31
CA GLU A 66 5.23 -4.98 -29.23
C GLU A 66 5.41 -4.52 -27.77
N PRO A 67 6.64 -4.26 -27.31
CA PRO A 67 6.87 -3.73 -25.96
C PRO A 67 6.29 -2.32 -25.85
N VAL A 68 5.88 -1.91 -24.65
CA VAL A 68 5.36 -0.55 -24.41
C VAL A 68 6.47 0.49 -24.37
N LEU A 69 7.70 0.04 -24.12
CA LEU A 69 8.93 0.83 -24.10
C LEU A 69 10.13 -0.09 -24.34
N ASP A 70 11.15 0.44 -25.00
CA ASP A 70 12.45 -0.19 -25.20
C ASP A 70 13.52 0.88 -24.95
N VAL A 71 14.37 0.70 -23.94
CA VAL A 71 15.40 1.67 -23.51
C VAL A 71 16.80 1.04 -23.57
N PRO A 72 17.84 1.80 -23.94
CA PRO A 72 19.18 1.25 -24.03
C PRO A 72 19.74 0.93 -22.65
N VAL A 73 19.95 -0.34 -22.36
CA VAL A 73 20.48 -0.78 -21.06
C VAL A 73 21.91 -1.29 -21.16
N ARG A 74 22.71 -1.00 -20.13
CA ARG A 74 23.91 -1.80 -19.87
C ARG A 74 23.49 -2.99 -19.03
N SER A 75 23.62 -4.19 -19.58
CA SER A 75 23.24 -5.43 -18.91
C SER A 75 24.47 -6.29 -18.61
N ASN A 76 24.88 -6.32 -17.36
CA ASN A 76 25.93 -7.19 -16.85
C ASN A 76 25.68 -7.52 -15.37
N PHE A 77 25.86 -8.78 -14.96
CA PHE A 77 25.50 -9.26 -13.62
C PHE A 77 24.14 -8.73 -13.15
N TYR A 78 24.12 -7.72 -12.28
CA TYR A 78 22.93 -7.13 -11.66
C TYR A 78 22.40 -5.87 -12.36
N SER A 79 23.11 -5.27 -13.33
CA SER A 79 22.66 -4.08 -14.07
C SER A 79 21.72 -4.39 -15.24
N GLY A 80 20.91 -3.41 -15.64
CA GLY A 80 19.91 -3.55 -16.70
C GLY A 80 18.68 -2.71 -16.42
N LEU A 81 17.51 -3.16 -16.89
CA LEU A 81 16.21 -2.63 -16.47
C LEU A 81 15.78 -3.31 -15.15
N LEU A 82 15.71 -2.55 -14.05
CA LEU A 82 15.71 -3.13 -12.69
C LEU A 82 14.40 -2.96 -11.92
N GLY A 83 13.82 -1.77 -11.94
CA GLY A 83 12.62 -1.46 -11.16
C GLY A 83 11.52 -0.83 -11.99
N ILE A 84 10.29 -1.21 -11.69
CA ILE A 84 9.07 -0.59 -12.19
C ILE A 84 8.09 -0.37 -11.05
N THR A 85 7.44 0.80 -11.02
CA THR A 85 6.20 0.97 -10.27
C THR A 85 5.27 1.93 -10.99
N ALA A 86 3.96 1.70 -10.87
CA ALA A 86 2.94 2.46 -11.56
C ALA A 86 1.97 3.14 -10.60
N LEU A 87 1.74 4.42 -10.86
CA LEU A 87 0.55 5.16 -10.44
C LEU A 87 -0.51 5.06 -11.54
N SER A 88 -1.74 5.54 -11.29
CA SER A 88 -2.86 5.38 -12.24
C SER A 88 -2.62 5.94 -13.64
N ASP A 89 -1.74 6.94 -13.77
CA ASP A 89 -1.46 7.70 -15.00
C ASP A 89 0.03 7.80 -15.35
N ARG A 90 0.91 7.31 -14.48
CA ARG A 90 2.37 7.48 -14.56
C ARG A 90 3.09 6.21 -14.18
N VAL A 91 4.18 5.91 -14.88
CA VAL A 91 5.06 4.77 -14.58
C VAL A 91 6.46 5.27 -14.29
N PHE A 92 7.07 4.74 -13.25
CA PHE A 92 8.43 5.04 -12.85
C PHE A 92 9.31 3.83 -13.15
N LEU A 93 10.48 4.09 -13.72
CA LEU A 93 11.47 3.07 -14.06
C LEU A 93 12.82 3.41 -13.44
N TYR A 94 13.49 2.39 -12.90
CA TYR A 94 14.89 2.43 -12.51
C TYR A 94 15.67 1.52 -13.43
N TYR A 95 16.70 2.04 -14.09
CA TYR A 95 17.60 1.21 -14.90
C TYR A 95 19.01 1.76 -15.00
N THR A 96 19.95 0.86 -15.28
CA THR A 96 21.31 1.19 -15.67
C THR A 96 21.33 1.50 -17.17
N GLU A 97 21.24 2.78 -17.50
CA GLU A 97 21.19 3.26 -18.88
C GLU A 97 22.57 3.24 -19.54
N SER A 98 22.63 2.69 -20.74
CA SER A 98 23.81 2.69 -21.60
C SER A 98 23.92 4.05 -22.30
N GLU A 99 25.02 4.79 -22.08
CA GLU A 99 25.20 6.11 -22.70
C GLU A 99 25.56 6.03 -24.20
N THR A 100 25.72 4.81 -24.72
CA THR A 100 25.95 4.59 -26.16
C THR A 100 24.67 4.72 -26.99
N GLY A 101 23.49 4.66 -26.34
CA GLY A 101 22.19 4.68 -27.00
C GLY A 101 21.71 3.32 -27.51
N ASP A 102 22.50 2.24 -27.33
CA ASP A 102 22.15 0.87 -27.66
C ASP A 102 22.32 -0.05 -26.43
N ASP A 103 21.64 -1.21 -26.44
CA ASP A 103 21.86 -2.28 -25.46
C ASP A 103 23.29 -2.81 -25.50
N MET A 104 23.91 -2.92 -24.31
CA MET A 104 25.29 -3.36 -24.17
C MET A 104 25.41 -4.55 -23.21
N GLN A 105 26.01 -5.64 -23.69
CA GLN A 105 26.46 -6.77 -22.88
C GLN A 105 28.00 -6.73 -22.84
N ASP A 106 28.61 -6.73 -21.64
CA ASP A 106 30.06 -6.82 -21.32
C ASP A 106 30.71 -5.53 -20.72
N PRO A 107 31.62 -5.63 -19.72
CA PRO A 107 31.97 -4.54 -18.79
C PRO A 107 33.16 -3.65 -19.17
N SER A 108 33.77 -3.81 -20.36
CA SER A 108 34.99 -3.04 -20.67
C SER A 108 34.71 -1.68 -21.34
N GLY A 109 34.63 -0.63 -20.52
CA GLY A 109 34.97 0.74 -20.93
C GLY A 109 33.86 1.60 -21.56
N TYR A 110 32.60 1.43 -21.15
CA TYR A 110 31.50 2.29 -21.61
C TYR A 110 30.79 3.00 -20.46
N ASP A 111 30.58 4.30 -20.63
CA ASP A 111 29.88 5.13 -19.64
C ASP A 111 28.42 4.67 -19.51
N ALA A 112 27.98 4.44 -18.27
CA ALA A 112 26.59 4.13 -17.94
C ALA A 112 26.21 4.83 -16.64
N LYS A 113 24.91 5.08 -16.45
CA LYS A 113 24.36 5.70 -15.24
C LYS A 113 23.14 4.95 -14.76
N ASN A 114 23.00 4.83 -13.45
CA ASN A 114 21.75 4.38 -12.85
C ASN A 114 20.80 5.59 -12.88
N ARG A 115 19.64 5.45 -13.51
CA ARG A 115 18.69 6.55 -13.68
C ARG A 115 17.29 6.13 -13.29
N VAL A 116 16.60 7.06 -12.65
CA VAL A 116 15.19 6.96 -12.31
C VAL A 116 14.42 7.94 -13.20
N TYR A 117 13.48 7.40 -13.96
CA TYR A 117 12.63 8.16 -14.87
C TYR A 117 11.16 8.04 -14.49
N GLN A 118 10.41 9.09 -14.76
CA GLN A 118 8.95 9.07 -14.86
C GLN A 118 8.54 9.06 -16.33
N TYR A 119 7.51 8.29 -16.67
CA TYR A 119 6.85 8.25 -17.97
C TYR A 119 5.35 8.45 -17.80
N ASP A 120 4.71 9.05 -18.80
CA ASP A 120 3.26 9.09 -18.91
C ASP A 120 2.75 7.78 -19.52
N TRP A 121 1.65 7.24 -18.97
CA TRP A 121 0.92 6.12 -19.57
C TRP A 121 -0.24 6.64 -20.42
N ASP A 122 -0.21 6.37 -21.72
CA ASP A 122 -1.25 6.83 -22.67
C ASP A 122 -2.33 5.76 -22.98
N GLY A 123 -2.28 4.61 -22.31
CA GLY A 123 -3.12 3.44 -22.58
C GLY A 123 -2.50 2.42 -23.54
N ALA A 124 -1.36 2.72 -24.17
CA ALA A 124 -0.67 1.85 -25.13
C ALA A 124 0.86 1.84 -25.00
N LYS A 125 1.48 3.00 -24.73
CA LYS A 125 2.93 3.21 -24.69
C LYS A 125 3.31 4.03 -23.46
N LEU A 126 4.58 3.91 -23.08
CA LEU A 126 5.20 4.85 -22.14
C LEU A 126 5.83 5.99 -22.93
N THR A 127 5.45 7.22 -22.60
CA THR A 127 5.86 8.43 -23.33
C THR A 127 6.36 9.51 -22.37
N ASN A 128 6.88 10.61 -22.91
CA ASN A 128 7.32 11.79 -22.15
C ASN A 128 8.27 11.47 -20.97
N PRO A 129 9.46 10.90 -21.23
CA PRO A 129 10.42 10.61 -20.16
C PRO A 129 10.84 11.89 -19.43
N ILE A 130 10.72 11.87 -18.11
CA ILE A 130 11.24 12.90 -17.20
C ILE A 130 12.29 12.25 -16.31
N LEU A 131 13.55 12.67 -16.45
CA LEU A 131 14.64 12.23 -15.57
C LEU A 131 14.41 12.80 -14.16
N ILE A 132 14.27 11.93 -13.18
CA ILE A 132 14.05 12.28 -11.77
C ILE A 132 15.37 12.31 -11.02
N LYS A 133 16.18 11.27 -11.20
CA LYS A 133 17.46 11.12 -10.52
C LYS A 133 18.46 10.41 -11.41
N GLU A 134 19.67 10.95 -11.46
CA GLU A 134 20.85 10.25 -11.96
C GLU A 134 21.72 9.85 -10.76
N LEU A 135 22.29 8.66 -10.85
CA LEU A 135 23.15 8.01 -9.87
C LEU A 135 24.30 7.32 -10.61
N ILE A 136 25.39 7.08 -9.90
CA ILE A 136 26.53 6.36 -10.44
C ILE A 136 26.20 4.89 -10.74
N ALA A 137 26.83 4.33 -11.77
CA ALA A 137 26.83 2.91 -12.07
C ALA A 137 28.28 2.44 -12.21
N GLN A 138 28.74 1.59 -11.28
CA GLN A 138 30.12 1.12 -11.26
C GLN A 138 30.39 0.10 -12.38
N GLU A 139 31.65 0.00 -12.84
CA GLU A 139 32.04 -0.93 -13.92
C GLU A 139 31.97 -2.43 -13.53
N ARG A 140 32.04 -2.75 -12.22
CA ARG A 140 31.86 -4.13 -11.71
C ARG A 140 30.41 -4.59 -11.67
N ASP A 141 29.47 -3.66 -11.80
CA ASP A 141 28.03 -3.91 -11.79
C ASP A 141 27.50 -4.68 -10.55
N ASP A 142 28.12 -4.49 -9.38
CA ASP A 142 27.74 -5.17 -8.13
C ASP A 142 26.73 -4.35 -7.31
N HIS A 143 25.78 -5.01 -6.65
CA HIS A 143 24.84 -4.43 -5.68
C HIS A 143 24.06 -3.19 -6.19
N HIS A 144 23.36 -3.32 -7.31
CA HIS A 144 22.55 -2.23 -7.89
C HIS A 144 21.28 -1.93 -7.11
N GLY A 145 20.71 -2.92 -6.42
CA GLY A 145 19.33 -2.86 -5.96
C GLY A 145 18.39 -2.52 -7.11
N GLY A 146 17.79 -1.33 -7.07
CA GLY A 146 16.99 -0.78 -8.16
C GLY A 146 15.51 -1.16 -8.11
N VAL A 147 15.07 -1.93 -7.12
CA VAL A 147 13.64 -2.19 -6.92
C VAL A 147 12.91 -0.90 -6.52
N MET A 148 11.63 -0.80 -6.91
CA MET A 148 10.78 0.34 -6.61
C MET A 148 9.44 -0.10 -6.03
N THR A 149 8.82 0.77 -5.24
CA THR A 149 7.46 0.57 -4.73
C THR A 149 6.72 1.89 -4.55
N LYS A 150 5.40 1.84 -4.40
CA LYS A 150 4.55 3.03 -4.23
C LYS A 150 3.95 3.09 -2.83
N GLY A 151 3.91 4.30 -2.28
CA GLY A 151 3.24 4.64 -1.02
C GLY A 151 1.74 4.86 -1.20
N GLN A 152 1.02 4.89 -0.07
CA GLN A 152 -0.43 5.10 -0.04
C GLN A 152 -0.86 6.47 -0.59
N ASN A 153 0.00 7.50 -0.49
CA ASN A 153 -0.32 8.86 -0.93
C ASN A 153 0.29 9.22 -2.29
N GLY A 154 0.68 8.19 -3.06
CA GLY A 154 1.24 8.34 -4.40
C GLY A 154 2.74 8.63 -4.43
N GLU A 155 3.44 8.60 -3.30
CA GLU A 155 4.90 8.68 -3.29
C GLU A 155 5.52 7.42 -3.87
N VAL A 156 6.76 7.51 -4.34
CA VAL A 156 7.51 6.37 -4.88
C VAL A 156 8.80 6.21 -4.10
N TYR A 157 9.12 4.98 -3.71
CA TYR A 157 10.38 4.64 -3.06
C TYR A 157 11.24 3.81 -4.01
N PHE A 158 12.54 4.05 -4.01
CA PHE A 158 13.50 3.24 -4.75
C PHE A 158 14.81 3.10 -3.98
N VAL A 159 15.53 2.02 -4.23
CA VAL A 159 16.78 1.70 -3.52
C VAL A 159 17.96 1.60 -4.47
N ILE A 160 19.12 2.04 -4.01
CA ILE A 160 20.42 1.74 -4.60
C ILE A 160 21.29 1.09 -3.53
N GLY A 161 21.91 -0.05 -3.87
CA GLY A 161 22.85 -0.71 -2.99
C GLY A 161 24.16 0.08 -2.81
N ASP A 162 25.12 -0.51 -2.10
CA ASP A 162 26.40 0.14 -1.81
C ASP A 162 27.29 0.33 -3.05
N GLN A 163 27.02 -0.40 -4.14
CA GLN A 163 27.85 -0.43 -5.34
C GLN A 163 29.33 -0.76 -5.05
N ASN A 164 29.61 -1.51 -3.97
CA ASN A 164 30.95 -1.75 -3.43
C ASN A 164 31.75 -0.46 -3.16
N GLN A 165 31.07 0.61 -2.75
CA GLN A 165 31.73 1.85 -2.39
C GLN A 165 32.14 1.82 -0.92
N SER A 166 32.50 2.97 -0.38
CA SER A 166 32.83 3.12 1.04
C SER A 166 32.57 4.58 1.39
N GLY A 167 31.30 4.95 1.50
CA GLY A 167 30.87 6.33 1.79
C GLY A 167 30.30 6.54 3.19
N ILE A 168 29.87 7.78 3.46
CA ILE A 168 29.20 8.15 4.73
C ILE A 168 27.90 7.37 4.90
N PHE A 169 27.15 7.13 3.81
CA PHE A 169 25.91 6.35 3.86
C PHE A 169 26.14 4.85 4.08
N GLU A 170 27.39 4.38 4.00
CA GLU A 170 27.81 3.03 4.40
C GLU A 170 28.47 3.04 5.79
N ASN A 171 28.18 4.08 6.59
CA ASN A 171 28.66 4.26 7.96
C ASN A 171 30.19 4.39 8.12
N VAL A 172 30.91 4.80 7.07
CA VAL A 172 32.36 5.09 7.09
C VAL A 172 32.60 6.58 7.37
N ILE A 173 33.29 6.89 8.48
CA ILE A 173 33.42 8.27 9.04
C ILE A 173 34.66 9.00 8.52
N GLU A 174 35.66 8.30 7.99
CA GLU A 174 36.90 8.90 7.50
C GLU A 174 36.82 9.15 6.00
N ASN A 175 37.20 10.36 5.58
CA ASN A 175 37.22 10.86 4.20
C ASN A 175 37.68 9.77 3.21
N PRO A 176 36.74 9.03 2.60
CA PRO A 176 37.13 7.82 1.92
C PRO A 176 37.57 8.23 0.52
N CYS A 177 38.83 7.95 0.21
CA CYS A 177 39.17 7.59 -1.15
C CYS A 177 38.23 6.44 -1.51
N TYR A 178 37.16 6.70 -2.25
CA TYR A 178 36.35 5.62 -2.78
C TYR A 178 37.21 4.91 -3.80
N ILE A 179 37.50 3.63 -3.55
CA ILE A 179 38.33 2.83 -4.44
C ILE A 179 37.48 2.53 -5.66
N ILE A 180 37.63 3.30 -6.74
CA ILE A 180 37.18 2.88 -8.07
C ILE A 180 38.11 1.75 -8.48
N HIS A 181 37.77 0.52 -8.12
CA HIS A 181 38.68 -0.61 -8.27
C HIS A 181 38.76 -1.10 -9.73
N PHE A 182 39.17 -0.25 -10.68
CA PHE A 182 39.61 -0.60 -12.05
C PHE A 182 40.31 0.51 -12.85
N VAL A 183 40.23 1.77 -12.42
CA VAL A 183 41.05 2.86 -12.97
C VAL A 183 41.91 3.32 -11.80
N ASN A 184 43.25 3.29 -11.95
CA ASN A 184 44.27 3.66 -10.95
C ASN A 184 43.75 4.37 -9.70
N ASP A 185 44.16 3.93 -8.49
CA ASP A 185 43.85 4.51 -7.16
C ASP A 185 43.89 6.06 -7.11
N GLU A 186 42.91 6.73 -7.72
CA GLU A 186 42.77 8.18 -7.79
C GLU A 186 41.60 8.54 -6.89
N CYS A 187 41.94 9.05 -5.71
CA CYS A 187 40.98 9.64 -4.80
C CYS A 187 40.37 10.87 -5.48
N SER A 188 39.08 10.83 -5.80
CA SER A 188 38.37 12.06 -6.15
C SER A 188 38.15 12.91 -4.90
N ASN A 189 38.21 14.23 -5.08
CA ASN A 189 37.90 15.20 -4.02
C ASN A 189 36.39 15.50 -3.93
N GLU A 190 35.56 14.93 -4.81
CA GLU A 190 34.10 15.11 -4.79
C GLU A 190 33.46 14.02 -3.91
N GLN A 191 32.85 14.44 -2.81
CA GLN A 191 32.09 13.55 -1.93
C GLN A 191 30.83 13.08 -2.65
N ILE A 192 30.67 11.76 -2.83
CA ILE A 192 29.46 11.17 -3.39
C ILE A 192 28.57 10.67 -2.23
N TYR A 193 27.36 11.22 -2.14
CA TYR A 193 26.38 10.98 -1.08
C TYR A 193 25.12 10.32 -1.64
N GLU A 194 25.24 9.13 -2.24
CA GLU A 194 24.11 8.58 -3.02
C GLU A 194 23.88 7.06 -2.93
N THR A 195 24.94 6.25 -2.76
CA THR A 195 24.80 4.79 -2.65
C THR A 195 24.40 4.36 -1.24
N SER A 196 24.06 3.08 -1.07
CA SER A 196 23.64 2.51 0.21
C SER A 196 22.41 3.21 0.79
N SER A 197 21.42 3.47 -0.07
CA SER A 197 20.35 4.43 0.21
C SER A 197 19.00 4.02 -0.33
N ILE A 198 17.94 4.34 0.42
CA ILE A 198 16.56 4.36 -0.07
C ILE A 198 16.13 5.82 -0.20
N PHE A 199 15.53 6.16 -1.33
CA PHE A 199 15.00 7.48 -1.62
C PHE A 199 13.48 7.47 -1.70
N LYS A 200 12.87 8.59 -1.32
CA LYS A 200 11.44 8.88 -1.47
C LYS A 200 11.25 9.99 -2.50
N ILE A 201 10.41 9.74 -3.50
CA ILE A 201 9.98 10.71 -4.52
C ILE A 201 8.62 11.26 -4.12
N HIS A 202 8.54 12.57 -3.93
CA HIS A 202 7.28 13.29 -3.70
C HIS A 202 6.63 13.63 -5.05
N THR A 203 5.87 12.69 -5.61
CA THR A 203 5.35 12.75 -6.99
C THR A 203 4.31 13.85 -7.25
N ARG A 204 3.83 14.51 -6.19
CA ARG A 204 2.91 15.66 -6.23
C ARG A 204 3.62 17.01 -6.07
N ASP A 205 4.89 17.00 -5.66
CA ASP A 205 5.70 18.18 -5.37
C ASP A 205 6.90 18.26 -6.33
N ASP A 206 6.61 18.40 -7.63
CA ASP A 206 7.62 18.50 -8.70
C ASP A 206 8.66 17.38 -8.72
N ASN A 207 8.29 16.17 -8.26
CA ASN A 207 9.16 15.00 -8.13
C ASN A 207 10.41 15.25 -7.26
N ARG A 208 10.28 16.07 -6.21
CA ARG A 208 11.35 16.26 -5.22
C ARG A 208 11.78 14.90 -4.65
N VAL A 209 13.09 14.64 -4.67
CA VAL A 209 13.70 13.43 -4.11
C VAL A 209 14.27 13.71 -2.72
N GLU A 210 13.94 12.85 -1.76
CA GLU A 210 14.40 12.90 -0.39
C GLU A 210 15.15 11.61 -0.03
N LEU A 211 16.29 11.71 0.67
CA LEU A 211 16.93 10.56 1.29
C LEU A 211 16.07 10.06 2.45
N PHE A 212 15.58 8.83 2.32
CA PHE A 212 14.64 8.24 3.27
C PHE A 212 15.35 7.32 4.28
N ALA A 213 16.31 6.52 3.81
CA ALA A 213 17.12 5.63 4.62
C ALA A 213 18.55 5.48 4.08
N MET A 214 19.48 5.07 4.94
CA MET A 214 20.90 4.82 4.60
C MET A 214 21.38 3.49 5.17
N GLY A 215 22.63 3.12 4.89
CA GLY A 215 23.27 1.92 5.44
C GLY A 215 22.76 0.64 4.82
N ILE A 216 22.25 0.69 3.59
CA ILE A 216 21.75 -0.48 2.84
C ILE A 216 22.88 -1.11 2.02
N ARG A 217 23.15 -2.40 2.18
CA ARG A 217 24.13 -3.13 1.36
C ARG A 217 23.59 -3.41 -0.04
N ASN A 218 22.55 -4.24 -0.14
CA ASN A 218 21.98 -4.65 -1.42
C ASN A 218 20.55 -5.15 -1.24
N SER A 219 19.57 -4.41 -1.74
CA SER A 219 18.15 -4.70 -1.55
C SER A 219 17.44 -4.96 -2.88
N PHE A 220 16.70 -6.06 -2.96
CA PHE A 220 15.87 -6.45 -4.11
C PHE A 220 14.38 -6.42 -3.80
N GLY A 221 13.99 -6.04 -2.58
CA GLY A 221 12.61 -6.00 -2.12
C GLY A 221 12.27 -4.70 -1.44
N LEU A 222 11.23 -4.02 -1.93
CA LEU A 222 10.58 -2.91 -1.24
C LEU A 222 9.07 -3.11 -1.24
N GLY A 223 8.45 -3.00 -0.07
CA GLY A 223 7.02 -3.15 0.11
C GLY A 223 6.48 -2.10 1.07
N VAL A 224 5.40 -1.43 0.68
CA VAL A 224 4.67 -0.57 1.61
C VAL A 224 3.51 -1.36 2.17
N ASP A 225 3.43 -1.42 3.50
CA ASP A 225 2.32 -2.03 4.20
C ASP A 225 1.01 -1.27 3.87
N PRO A 226 0.00 -1.91 3.25
CA PRO A 226 -1.22 -1.25 2.85
C PRO A 226 -2.09 -0.79 4.02
N VAL A 227 -1.84 -1.23 5.24
CA VAL A 227 -2.62 -0.82 6.43
C VAL A 227 -1.99 0.41 7.09
N THR A 228 -0.69 0.37 7.37
CA THR A 228 0.02 1.41 8.14
C THR A 228 0.73 2.46 7.28
N GLY A 229 1.01 2.12 6.01
CA GLY A 229 1.87 2.93 5.14
C GLY A 229 3.37 2.79 5.46
N TYR A 230 3.78 1.91 6.38
CA TYR A 230 5.18 1.67 6.68
C TYR A 230 5.92 1.02 5.51
N LEU A 231 7.16 1.45 5.29
CA LEU A 231 8.04 0.85 4.31
C LEU A 231 8.79 -0.32 4.95
N TRP A 232 8.89 -1.41 4.21
CA TRP A 232 9.66 -2.59 4.55
C TRP A 232 10.59 -2.94 3.40
N ASP A 233 11.76 -3.47 3.72
CA ASP A 233 12.70 -3.96 2.72
C ASP A 233 13.28 -5.34 3.07
N THR A 234 13.87 -5.96 2.06
CA THR A 234 14.73 -7.13 2.25
C THR A 234 16.14 -6.79 1.83
N GLU A 235 17.12 -7.16 2.63
CA GLU A 235 18.52 -6.83 2.38
C GLU A 235 19.36 -8.12 2.32
N ASN A 236 20.27 -8.19 1.35
CA ASN A 236 21.16 -9.32 1.17
C ASN A 236 22.46 -9.08 1.95
N GLY A 237 22.79 -10.02 2.84
CA GLY A 237 24.06 -10.14 3.53
C GLY A 237 25.19 -10.51 2.59
N LYS A 238 26.41 -10.57 3.12
CA LYS A 238 27.59 -10.97 2.35
C LYS A 238 27.70 -12.49 2.27
N ASP A 239 28.22 -13.10 3.32
CA ASP A 239 28.30 -14.57 3.44
C ASP A 239 27.39 -15.07 4.57
N HIS A 240 26.92 -14.16 5.44
CA HIS A 240 25.95 -14.43 6.51
C HIS A 240 24.94 -13.30 6.63
N PHE A 241 23.78 -13.62 7.23
CA PHE A 241 22.73 -12.68 7.64
C PHE A 241 22.10 -11.89 6.47
N ASP A 242 21.14 -12.51 5.79
CA ASP A 242 20.14 -11.75 5.04
C ASP A 242 19.06 -11.21 6.00
N GLU A 243 18.37 -10.14 5.62
CA GLU A 243 17.48 -9.39 6.53
C GLU A 243 16.11 -9.08 5.93
N ILE A 244 15.14 -8.89 6.83
CA ILE A 244 13.91 -8.13 6.60
C ILE A 244 13.93 -6.95 7.57
N ASN A 245 13.74 -5.72 7.09
CA ASN A 245 13.74 -4.53 7.93
C ASN A 245 12.45 -3.72 7.83
N LEU A 246 12.05 -3.13 8.97
CA LEU A 246 11.05 -2.06 9.03
C LEU A 246 11.76 -0.71 8.81
N VAL A 247 11.63 -0.17 7.61
CA VAL A 247 12.33 1.04 7.18
C VAL A 247 11.54 2.29 7.59
N LYS A 248 11.81 2.78 8.80
CA LYS A 248 11.25 4.06 9.30
C LYS A 248 11.92 5.25 8.60
N PRO A 249 11.30 6.45 8.59
CA PRO A 249 11.99 7.66 8.14
C PRO A 249 13.28 7.87 8.94
N ARG A 250 14.38 8.16 8.24
CA ARG A 250 15.73 8.27 8.83
C ARG A 250 16.25 6.94 9.40
N PHE A 251 15.88 5.82 8.79
CA PHE A 251 16.42 4.50 9.09
C PHE A 251 17.90 4.37 8.65
N ASN A 252 18.68 3.64 9.44
CA ASN A 252 20.03 3.22 9.10
C ASN A 252 20.14 1.70 9.31
N SER A 253 20.34 0.91 8.24
CA SER A 253 20.51 -0.56 8.38
C SER A 253 21.80 -0.95 9.11
N GLY A 254 22.77 -0.04 9.13
CA GLY A 254 24.04 -0.26 9.81
C GLY A 254 25.19 -0.75 8.94
N TRP A 255 24.94 -1.09 7.67
CA TRP A 255 26.02 -1.45 6.75
C TRP A 255 27.04 -0.30 6.61
N ASN A 256 28.35 -0.51 6.65
CA ASN A 256 29.04 -1.81 6.73
C ASN A 256 29.55 -2.19 8.13
N LYS A 257 29.04 -1.59 9.21
CA LYS A 257 29.49 -1.91 10.57
C LYS A 257 28.73 -3.04 11.24
N VAL A 258 27.51 -3.29 10.75
CA VAL A 258 26.59 -4.31 11.24
C VAL A 258 25.87 -4.94 10.04
N MET A 259 25.62 -6.25 10.13
CA MET A 259 24.74 -7.03 9.24
C MET A 259 24.22 -8.21 10.07
N GLY A 260 22.89 -8.36 10.12
CA GLY A 260 22.17 -9.17 11.10
C GLY A 260 22.05 -8.47 12.46
N PRO A 261 21.41 -9.12 13.45
CA PRO A 261 21.21 -8.52 14.76
C PRO A 261 22.52 -8.16 15.45
N ILE A 262 22.59 -6.98 16.07
CA ILE A 262 23.84 -6.43 16.63
C ILE A 262 24.46 -7.32 17.72
N ASP A 263 23.64 -8.05 18.46
CA ASP A 263 24.07 -8.93 19.54
C ASP A 263 24.66 -10.26 19.04
N ARG A 264 24.52 -10.56 17.74
CA ARG A 264 25.07 -11.76 17.10
C ARG A 264 26.50 -11.54 16.63
N LYS A 265 27.27 -12.62 16.73
CA LYS A 265 28.60 -12.69 16.12
C LYS A 265 28.43 -12.96 14.63
N ASN A 266 28.81 -11.98 13.81
CA ASN A 266 28.89 -12.14 12.36
C ASN A 266 30.34 -12.44 11.93
N PRO A 267 30.62 -13.61 11.33
CA PRO A 267 31.96 -13.95 10.83
C PRO A 267 32.50 -13.02 9.73
N ASP A 268 31.62 -12.28 9.06
CA ASP A 268 31.98 -11.38 7.95
C ASP A 268 32.76 -10.15 8.45
N PHE A 269 32.67 -9.83 9.74
CA PHE A 269 33.38 -8.73 10.38
C PHE A 269 34.52 -9.21 11.30
N PRO A 270 35.71 -8.59 11.23
CA PRO A 270 36.81 -8.89 12.14
C PRO A 270 36.52 -8.34 13.55
N GLY A 271 35.91 -9.15 14.43
CA GLY A 271 35.66 -8.79 15.83
C GLY A 271 34.18 -8.79 16.19
N SER A 272 33.79 -7.91 17.11
CA SER A 272 32.38 -7.65 17.42
C SER A 272 31.83 -6.58 16.50
N GLN A 273 30.57 -6.73 16.08
CA GLN A 273 29.84 -5.70 15.36
C GLN A 273 29.72 -4.44 16.23
N THR A 274 29.66 -3.25 15.62
CA THR A 274 29.57 -1.98 16.34
C THR A 274 28.45 -1.13 15.78
N ILE A 275 27.54 -0.66 16.64
CA ILE A 275 26.48 0.27 16.25
C ILE A 275 27.12 1.52 15.62
N PRO A 276 26.73 1.91 14.39
CA PRO A 276 27.24 3.12 13.78
C PRO A 276 26.84 4.37 14.57
N LEU A 277 27.67 5.41 14.50
CA LEU A 277 27.29 6.71 15.06
C LEU A 277 26.13 7.28 14.23
N PRO A 278 25.14 7.93 14.87
CA PRO A 278 24.09 8.62 14.13
C PRO A 278 24.66 9.66 13.17
N PHE A 279 24.06 9.77 11.99
CA PHE A 279 24.39 10.78 10.98
C PHE A 279 23.12 11.60 10.69
N GLU A 280 23.10 12.93 10.90
CA GLU A 280 21.93 13.78 10.59
C GLU A 280 20.55 13.22 11.03
N ASN A 281 20.50 12.61 12.22
CA ASN A 281 19.35 11.91 12.80
C ASN A 281 18.94 10.58 12.13
N PHE A 282 19.75 10.05 11.21
CA PHE A 282 19.68 8.66 10.79
C PHE A 282 20.21 7.75 11.90
N VAL A 283 19.38 6.82 12.35
CA VAL A 283 19.64 5.98 13.54
C VAL A 283 19.53 4.51 13.18
N TYR A 284 20.49 3.73 13.70
CA TYR A 284 20.52 2.28 13.53
C TYR A 284 19.28 1.60 14.11
N SER A 285 18.77 0.59 13.41
CA SER A 285 17.75 -0.33 13.90
C SER A 285 18.14 -1.76 13.56
N ASP A 286 17.93 -2.68 14.49
CA ASP A 286 18.12 -4.11 14.21
C ASP A 286 17.09 -4.61 13.18
N PRO A 287 17.40 -5.68 12.43
CA PRO A 287 16.46 -6.32 11.52
C PRO A 287 15.32 -7.00 12.27
N GLU A 288 14.14 -7.00 11.65
CA GLU A 288 12.94 -7.64 12.20
C GLU A 288 13.00 -9.17 12.04
N PHE A 289 13.80 -9.65 11.08
CA PHE A 289 14.13 -11.06 10.91
C PHE A 289 15.45 -11.23 10.14
N SER A 290 16.20 -12.29 10.42
CA SER A 290 17.39 -12.63 9.64
C SER A 290 17.55 -14.12 9.32
N TRP A 291 18.14 -14.40 8.16
CA TRP A 291 18.64 -15.73 7.80
C TRP A 291 20.14 -15.79 7.99
N TYR A 292 20.63 -16.60 8.92
CA TYR A 292 22.08 -16.72 9.12
C TYR A 292 22.79 -17.24 7.87
N GLU A 293 22.23 -18.27 7.24
CA GLU A 293 22.65 -18.77 5.93
C GLU A 293 21.90 -18.00 4.84
N PRO A 294 22.60 -17.27 3.95
CA PRO A 294 21.95 -16.43 2.94
C PRO A 294 21.03 -17.20 1.98
N VAL A 295 19.80 -16.73 1.86
CA VAL A 295 18.79 -17.22 0.91
C VAL A 295 18.68 -16.31 -0.32
N GLY A 296 19.24 -15.10 -0.25
CA GLY A 296 19.09 -14.06 -1.25
C GLY A 296 17.62 -13.62 -1.34
N PRO A 297 17.04 -13.01 -0.29
CA PRO A 297 15.66 -12.55 -0.34
C PRO A 297 15.51 -11.48 -1.43
N THR A 298 14.38 -11.54 -2.13
CA THR A 298 14.05 -10.67 -3.26
C THR A 298 12.76 -9.93 -2.99
N ALA A 299 11.63 -10.44 -3.45
CA ALA A 299 10.34 -9.79 -3.31
C ALA A 299 9.92 -9.67 -1.85
N ILE A 300 9.28 -8.56 -1.50
CA ILE A 300 8.52 -8.40 -0.26
C ILE A 300 7.16 -7.81 -0.58
N ALA A 301 6.08 -8.48 -0.14
CA ALA A 301 4.74 -8.14 -0.56
C ALA A 301 3.69 -8.40 0.52
N PHE A 302 2.66 -7.56 0.54
CA PHE A 302 1.55 -7.61 1.50
C PHE A 302 0.24 -7.96 0.79
N PRO A 303 -0.47 -9.01 1.22
CA PRO A 303 -1.84 -9.24 0.80
C PRO A 303 -2.81 -8.33 1.57
N ASN A 304 -3.74 -7.70 0.84
CA ASN A 304 -4.89 -7.01 1.42
C ASN A 304 -6.17 -7.28 0.63
N LEU A 305 -6.23 -8.41 -0.09
CA LEU A 305 -7.22 -8.68 -1.13
C LEU A 305 -8.01 -9.96 -0.83
N ILE A 306 -9.22 -10.07 -1.38
CA ILE A 306 -10.18 -11.15 -1.10
C ILE A 306 -9.56 -12.54 -1.25
N SER A 307 -8.81 -12.79 -2.34
CA SER A 307 -8.18 -14.09 -2.63
C SER A 307 -7.15 -14.51 -1.57
N PHE A 308 -6.58 -13.56 -0.83
CA PHE A 308 -5.63 -13.78 0.26
C PHE A 308 -6.13 -13.19 1.59
N GLY A 309 -7.45 -13.05 1.76
CA GLY A 309 -8.02 -12.40 2.95
C GLY A 309 -7.66 -13.08 4.27
N LYS A 310 -7.47 -14.41 4.27
CA LYS A 310 -6.99 -15.13 5.47
C LYS A 310 -5.54 -14.81 5.86
N TYR A 311 -4.81 -14.15 4.97
CA TYR A 311 -3.44 -13.71 5.15
C TYR A 311 -3.33 -12.19 5.28
N SER A 312 -4.43 -11.46 5.52
CA SER A 312 -4.44 -9.98 5.58
C SER A 312 -3.47 -9.38 6.60
N ASP A 313 -3.13 -10.12 7.65
CA ASP A 313 -2.16 -9.78 8.69
C ASP A 313 -0.75 -10.36 8.46
N TRP A 314 -0.42 -10.74 7.21
CA TRP A 314 0.85 -11.38 6.87
C TRP A 314 1.69 -10.55 5.89
N LEU A 315 2.95 -10.92 5.81
CA LEU A 315 3.98 -10.41 4.91
C LEU A 315 4.63 -11.61 4.19
N PHE A 316 4.83 -11.51 2.88
CA PHE A 316 5.41 -12.57 2.06
C PHE A 316 6.77 -12.14 1.53
N VAL A 317 7.75 -13.05 1.55
CA VAL A 317 9.10 -12.82 1.01
C VAL A 317 9.49 -13.91 0.02
N GLY A 318 9.97 -13.55 -1.15
CA GLY A 318 10.54 -14.48 -2.13
C GLY A 318 12.05 -14.64 -1.94
N ASP A 319 12.62 -15.75 -2.43
CA ASP A 319 14.09 -15.90 -2.50
C ASP A 319 14.63 -16.29 -3.89
N TYR A 320 15.88 -15.92 -4.11
CA TYR A 320 16.61 -16.19 -5.33
C TYR A 320 17.24 -17.60 -5.32
N HIS A 321 17.85 -18.03 -4.21
CA HIS A 321 18.67 -19.25 -4.18
C HIS A 321 17.85 -20.55 -4.26
N HIS A 322 16.62 -20.56 -3.76
CA HIS A 322 15.81 -21.78 -3.61
C HIS A 322 14.45 -21.70 -4.30
N GLY A 323 14.04 -20.50 -4.75
CA GLY A 323 12.73 -20.27 -5.34
C GLY A 323 11.61 -20.52 -4.34
N ARG A 324 11.82 -20.11 -3.08
CA ARG A 324 10.82 -20.23 -2.00
C ARG A 324 10.04 -18.94 -1.84
N ILE A 325 8.86 -19.09 -1.27
CA ILE A 325 8.03 -17.99 -0.78
C ILE A 325 7.78 -18.25 0.70
N TYR A 326 8.28 -17.34 1.52
CA TYR A 326 8.10 -17.29 2.97
C TYR A 326 6.86 -16.47 3.33
N LYS A 327 6.29 -16.74 4.51
CA LYS A 327 5.20 -15.99 5.11
C LYS A 327 5.51 -15.69 6.58
N PHE A 328 5.28 -14.44 6.96
CA PHE A 328 5.51 -13.91 8.30
C PHE A 328 4.24 -13.24 8.80
N GLN A 329 3.74 -13.67 9.96
CA GLN A 329 2.57 -13.04 10.57
C GLN A 329 3.00 -11.77 11.29
N LEU A 330 2.30 -10.67 11.06
CA LEU A 330 2.56 -9.39 11.69
C LEU A 330 1.76 -9.25 13.00
N ASN A 331 2.28 -8.44 13.93
CA ASN A 331 1.50 -7.98 15.08
C ASN A 331 0.41 -6.96 14.68
N SER A 332 -0.45 -6.58 15.63
CA SER A 332 -1.54 -5.63 15.39
C SER A 332 -1.07 -4.26 14.89
N ASP A 333 0.12 -3.84 15.35
CA ASP A 333 0.73 -2.56 14.99
C ASP A 333 1.50 -2.65 13.66
N ARG A 334 1.67 -3.88 13.15
CA ARG A 334 2.39 -4.24 11.92
C ARG A 334 3.80 -3.70 11.89
N THR A 335 4.51 -3.88 13.00
CA THR A 335 5.91 -3.49 13.18
C THR A 335 6.83 -4.66 13.52
N GLU A 336 6.28 -5.80 13.92
CA GLU A 336 7.06 -6.96 14.39
C GLU A 336 6.41 -8.26 13.90
N PHE A 337 7.15 -9.36 13.95
CA PHE A 337 6.64 -10.69 13.60
C PHE A 337 6.16 -11.49 14.81
N ILE A 338 5.04 -12.18 14.63
CA ILE A 338 4.49 -13.14 15.59
C ILE A 338 4.81 -14.55 15.11
N PHE A 339 5.63 -15.27 15.89
CA PHE A 339 5.92 -16.68 15.64
C PHE A 339 5.16 -17.59 16.61
N SER A 340 4.44 -18.57 16.07
CA SER A 340 3.88 -19.66 16.88
C SER A 340 4.95 -20.66 17.33
N ASP A 341 6.09 -20.70 16.66
CA ASP A 341 7.23 -21.57 16.99
C ASP A 341 8.26 -20.82 17.84
N GLN A 342 8.41 -21.23 19.09
CA GLN A 342 9.35 -20.61 20.03
C GLN A 342 10.82 -20.71 19.60
N ARG A 343 11.15 -21.55 18.62
CA ARG A 343 12.54 -21.66 18.13
C ARG A 343 12.99 -20.45 17.32
N LEU A 344 12.05 -19.73 16.72
CA LEU A 344 12.27 -18.49 15.97
C LEU A 344 12.02 -17.23 16.82
N SER A 345 11.91 -17.37 18.15
CA SER A 345 11.64 -16.23 19.03
C SER A 345 12.81 -15.24 19.12
N ASP A 346 14.01 -15.67 18.71
CA ASP A 346 15.19 -14.83 18.60
C ASP A 346 15.34 -14.20 17.21
N LEU A 347 14.31 -14.32 16.36
CA LEU A 347 14.18 -13.65 15.05
C LEU A 347 15.27 -14.01 14.04
N VAL A 348 16.04 -15.08 14.30
CA VAL A 348 17.08 -15.57 13.39
C VAL A 348 16.81 -17.03 13.04
N LEU A 349 16.88 -17.37 11.76
CA LEU A 349 16.91 -18.75 11.29
C LEU A 349 18.36 -19.22 11.22
N ASP A 350 18.85 -19.92 12.25
CA ASP A 350 20.28 -20.30 12.38
C ASP A 350 20.55 -21.66 13.05
N LYS A 351 19.55 -22.33 13.63
CA LYS A 351 19.76 -23.63 14.29
C LYS A 351 19.34 -24.78 13.39
N LEU A 352 20.07 -25.88 13.52
CA LEU A 352 19.71 -27.19 12.92
C LEU A 352 18.29 -27.67 13.29
N ASN A 353 17.73 -27.17 14.40
CA ASN A 353 16.39 -27.51 14.86
C ASN A 353 15.32 -26.51 14.43
N ASP A 354 15.69 -25.36 13.84
CA ASP A 354 14.70 -24.42 13.34
C ASP A 354 14.00 -25.03 12.12
N LYS A 355 12.69 -24.85 12.07
CA LYS A 355 11.84 -25.50 11.08
C LYS A 355 11.40 -24.49 10.04
N VAL A 356 12.17 -24.41 8.96
CA VAL A 356 11.87 -23.54 7.81
C VAL A 356 10.44 -23.77 7.31
N GLU A 357 9.94 -25.01 7.36
CA GLU A 357 8.57 -25.36 6.97
C GLU A 357 7.47 -24.62 7.73
N LYS A 358 7.78 -23.98 8.87
CA LYS A 358 6.81 -23.17 9.63
C LYS A 358 6.57 -21.79 9.05
N ILE A 359 7.54 -21.27 8.31
CA ILE A 359 7.47 -19.97 7.64
C ILE A 359 7.37 -20.12 6.12
N LEU A 360 7.30 -21.34 5.57
CA LEU A 360 7.10 -21.54 4.14
C LEU A 360 5.62 -21.44 3.76
N PHE A 361 5.36 -20.69 2.70
CA PHE A 361 4.09 -20.70 1.97
C PHE A 361 4.17 -21.56 0.72
N ALA A 362 5.27 -21.46 -0.03
CA ALA A 362 5.45 -22.20 -1.27
C ALA A 362 6.93 -22.42 -1.63
N GLU A 363 7.20 -23.37 -2.51
CA GLU A 363 8.55 -23.64 -3.05
C GLU A 363 8.52 -24.16 -4.49
N GLY A 364 9.68 -24.24 -5.14
CA GLY A 364 9.80 -24.81 -6.49
C GLY A 364 9.67 -23.80 -7.63
N PHE A 365 9.71 -22.49 -7.33
CA PHE A 365 9.67 -21.42 -8.36
C PHE A 365 11.01 -21.18 -9.06
N LYS A 366 12.01 -22.04 -8.79
CA LYS A 366 13.42 -21.93 -9.18
C LYS A 366 14.10 -20.70 -8.58
N THR A 367 13.72 -19.50 -9.03
CA THR A 367 14.29 -18.23 -8.62
C THR A 367 13.19 -17.18 -8.61
N VAL A 368 12.78 -16.70 -7.44
CA VAL A 368 11.76 -15.64 -7.34
C VAL A 368 12.46 -14.29 -7.40
N THR A 369 11.95 -13.37 -8.24
CA THR A 369 12.47 -12.00 -8.35
C THR A 369 11.49 -10.93 -7.91
N ASP A 370 10.19 -11.18 -8.05
CA ASP A 370 9.16 -10.24 -7.63
C ASP A 370 7.85 -10.98 -7.29
N ILE A 371 7.08 -10.40 -6.38
CA ILE A 371 5.76 -10.87 -5.96
C ILE A 371 4.85 -9.65 -5.92
N LYS A 372 3.75 -9.70 -6.66
CA LYS A 372 2.71 -8.67 -6.58
C LYS A 372 1.35 -9.30 -6.35
N PHE A 373 0.54 -8.64 -5.55
CA PHE A 373 -0.85 -9.01 -5.36
C PHE A 373 -1.73 -8.18 -6.28
N ARG A 374 -2.66 -8.86 -6.94
CA ARG A 374 -3.85 -8.28 -7.56
C ARG A 374 -5.06 -8.98 -6.98
N HIS A 375 -6.22 -8.34 -7.08
CA HIS A 375 -7.43 -8.75 -6.40
C HIS A 375 -7.78 -10.24 -6.53
N ASP A 376 -7.40 -10.86 -7.65
CA ASP A 376 -7.66 -12.24 -7.98
C ASP A 376 -6.60 -13.22 -7.48
N ALA A 377 -5.35 -12.80 -7.33
CA ALA A 377 -4.23 -13.72 -7.11
C ALA A 377 -2.94 -13.03 -6.61
N MET A 378 -2.04 -13.86 -6.11
CA MET A 378 -0.61 -13.55 -6.02
C MET A 378 0.05 -13.88 -7.35
N TYR A 379 0.81 -12.95 -7.89
CA TYR A 379 1.60 -13.11 -9.10
C TYR A 379 3.08 -13.16 -8.73
N VAL A 380 3.79 -14.18 -9.20
CA VAL A 380 5.19 -14.44 -8.84
C VAL A 380 6.03 -14.43 -10.11
N VAL A 381 6.96 -13.48 -10.20
CA VAL A 381 7.94 -13.40 -11.28
C VAL A 381 9.10 -14.34 -10.98
N SER A 382 9.45 -15.16 -11.96
CA SER A 382 10.59 -16.05 -11.92
C SER A 382 11.48 -15.83 -13.12
N ILE A 383 12.74 -15.52 -12.86
CA ILE A 383 13.75 -15.23 -13.88
C ILE A 383 14.31 -16.49 -14.57
N ALA A 384 14.09 -17.67 -14.00
CA ALA A 384 14.85 -18.87 -14.33
C ALA A 384 14.47 -19.53 -15.68
N GLY A 385 15.30 -19.29 -16.70
CA GLY A 385 15.41 -20.11 -17.92
C GLY A 385 16.28 -19.54 -19.07
N GLY A 386 17.22 -18.63 -18.78
CA GLY A 386 18.05 -18.01 -19.82
C GLY A 386 17.26 -17.09 -20.75
N SER A 387 17.77 -16.84 -21.96
CA SER A 387 17.28 -15.82 -22.91
C SER A 387 15.89 -16.07 -23.49
N ALA A 388 15.05 -16.98 -22.97
CA ALA A 388 13.62 -17.14 -23.33
C ALA A 388 12.86 -18.07 -22.36
N GLY A 389 13.17 -18.04 -21.06
CA GLY A 389 12.63 -19.04 -20.11
C GLY A 389 12.09 -18.49 -18.78
N GLY A 390 11.99 -17.17 -18.64
CA GLY A 390 11.31 -16.55 -17.50
C GLY A 390 9.80 -16.77 -17.53
N SER A 391 9.17 -16.75 -16.37
CA SER A 391 7.73 -16.98 -16.22
C SER A 391 7.11 -16.12 -15.13
N ILE A 392 5.83 -15.82 -15.29
CA ILE A 392 4.97 -15.30 -14.22
C ILE A 392 4.05 -16.45 -13.82
N TYR A 393 4.05 -16.80 -12.55
CA TYR A 393 3.10 -17.75 -11.96
C TYR A 393 1.94 -17.00 -11.33
N LYS A 394 0.75 -17.58 -11.38
CA LYS A 394 -0.45 -17.09 -10.69
C LYS A 394 -0.82 -18.09 -9.61
N ILE A 395 -0.84 -17.64 -8.35
CA ILE A 395 -1.29 -18.41 -7.19
C ILE A 395 -2.62 -17.83 -6.73
N TYR A 396 -3.66 -18.65 -6.71
CA TYR A 396 -5.01 -18.21 -6.42
C TYR A 396 -5.76 -19.24 -5.61
N LEU A 397 -6.82 -18.80 -4.93
CA LEU A 397 -7.63 -19.67 -4.08
C LEU A 397 -8.22 -20.78 -4.95
N LYS A 398 -7.99 -22.02 -4.56
CA LYS A 398 -8.66 -23.20 -5.06
C LYS A 398 -10.15 -23.00 -4.79
N ASP A 399 -10.94 -22.95 -5.85
CA ASP A 399 -12.39 -23.01 -5.70
C ASP A 399 -12.75 -24.17 -4.76
N PRO A 400 -13.69 -23.99 -3.80
CA PRO A 400 -14.08 -25.05 -2.90
C PRO A 400 -14.75 -26.19 -3.68
N ILE A 401 -13.94 -27.12 -4.17
CA ILE A 401 -14.32 -28.38 -4.82
C ILE A 401 -14.99 -28.19 -6.19
N ALA A 402 -14.62 -29.07 -7.13
CA ALA A 402 -15.27 -29.24 -8.44
C ALA A 402 -16.81 -29.21 -8.35
N PRO A 403 -17.52 -28.71 -9.39
CA PRO A 403 -18.97 -28.69 -9.41
C PRO A 403 -19.52 -30.04 -8.98
N LEU A 404 -20.37 -29.99 -7.96
CA LEU A 404 -21.23 -31.10 -7.56
C LEU A 404 -21.67 -31.83 -8.82
N LYS A 405 -21.29 -33.11 -8.92
CA LYS A 405 -22.08 -34.08 -9.67
C LYS A 405 -23.52 -33.77 -9.32
N GLN A 406 -24.26 -33.34 -10.33
CA GLN A 406 -25.71 -33.45 -10.32
C GLN A 406 -26.04 -34.83 -9.73
N TYR A 407 -26.72 -34.81 -8.60
CA TYR A 407 -27.34 -35.95 -7.94
C TYR A 407 -26.38 -36.91 -7.22
N LYS A 408 -26.63 -37.11 -5.92
CA LYS A 408 -26.41 -38.40 -5.28
C LYS A 408 -27.57 -39.29 -5.69
N ALA A 409 -27.29 -40.53 -6.11
CA ALA A 409 -28.34 -41.53 -6.24
C ALA A 409 -29.07 -41.67 -4.89
N GLY A 410 -30.35 -41.29 -4.85
CA GLY A 410 -31.25 -41.65 -3.75
C GLY A 410 -31.80 -40.55 -2.83
N SER A 411 -31.69 -39.24 -3.11
CA SER A 411 -32.57 -38.25 -2.43
C SER A 411 -33.05 -37.13 -3.35
N THR A 412 -34.31 -36.76 -3.14
CA THR A 412 -35.09 -35.87 -4.00
C THR A 412 -35.44 -34.59 -3.25
N HIS A 413 -35.33 -33.47 -3.98
CA HIS A 413 -35.92 -32.14 -3.74
C HIS A 413 -35.09 -31.12 -2.92
N GLU A 414 -34.37 -30.26 -3.65
CA GLU A 414 -34.69 -28.83 -3.65
C GLU A 414 -34.34 -28.24 -5.04
N LYS A 415 -35.31 -27.53 -5.63
CA LYS A 415 -35.21 -26.89 -6.95
C LYS A 415 -34.88 -25.41 -6.69
N ILE A 416 -33.78 -24.89 -7.23
CA ILE A 416 -33.53 -23.44 -7.19
C ILE A 416 -34.57 -22.78 -8.08
N VAL A 417 -35.51 -22.05 -7.48
CA VAL A 417 -36.54 -21.26 -8.17
C VAL A 417 -36.15 -19.80 -8.03
N CYS A 418 -35.61 -19.22 -9.10
CA CYS A 418 -35.45 -17.77 -9.17
C CYS A 418 -36.81 -17.08 -9.01
N LYS A 419 -36.84 -15.91 -8.36
CA LYS A 419 -38.06 -15.10 -8.27
C LYS A 419 -38.64 -14.93 -9.70
N PRO A 420 -39.97 -14.98 -9.87
CA PRO A 420 -40.59 -14.74 -11.18
C PRO A 420 -40.04 -13.46 -11.82
N GLY A 421 -39.55 -13.56 -13.06
CA GLY A 421 -38.92 -12.43 -13.79
C GLY A 421 -37.40 -12.45 -13.83
N LEU A 422 -36.74 -13.31 -13.05
CA LEU A 422 -35.31 -13.56 -13.11
C LEU A 422 -35.01 -14.87 -13.86
N ILE A 423 -33.87 -14.94 -14.53
CA ILE A 423 -33.35 -16.15 -15.16
C ILE A 423 -32.10 -16.65 -14.41
N PRO A 424 -31.96 -17.97 -14.25
CA PRO A 424 -30.77 -18.56 -13.67
C PRO A 424 -29.58 -18.41 -14.62
N ILE A 425 -28.49 -17.84 -14.13
CA ILE A 425 -27.18 -17.83 -14.78
C ILE A 425 -26.29 -18.82 -14.02
N MET A 426 -25.78 -19.81 -14.75
CA MET A 426 -24.95 -20.88 -14.21
C MET A 426 -23.48 -20.45 -14.26
N LYS A 427 -22.79 -20.51 -13.12
CA LYS A 427 -21.32 -20.39 -13.07
C LYS A 427 -20.68 -21.76 -13.25
N ASN A 428 -19.45 -21.80 -13.76
CA ASN A 428 -18.66 -23.04 -13.79
C ASN A 428 -18.38 -23.63 -12.39
N SER A 429 -18.44 -22.80 -11.33
CA SER A 429 -18.31 -23.22 -9.93
C SER A 429 -19.54 -23.97 -9.38
N GLY A 430 -20.59 -24.16 -10.19
CA GLY A 430 -21.81 -24.89 -9.81
C GLY A 430 -22.85 -24.06 -9.04
N TYR A 431 -22.57 -22.77 -8.80
CA TYR A 431 -23.52 -21.83 -8.22
C TYR A 431 -24.45 -21.23 -9.28
N ILE A 432 -25.72 -21.01 -8.92
CA ILE A 432 -26.74 -20.38 -9.77
C ILE A 432 -27.07 -19.01 -9.18
N ASN A 433 -26.82 -17.95 -9.96
CA ASN A 433 -27.31 -16.60 -9.66
C ASN A 433 -28.61 -16.34 -10.46
N CYS A 434 -29.50 -15.50 -9.92
CA CYS A 434 -30.72 -15.09 -10.61
C CYS A 434 -30.56 -13.65 -11.09
N ALA A 435 -30.56 -13.41 -12.39
CA ALA A 435 -30.44 -12.08 -12.99
C ALA A 435 -31.62 -11.79 -13.90
N TYR A 436 -31.92 -10.52 -14.17
CA TYR A 436 -32.98 -10.18 -15.12
C TYR A 436 -32.55 -10.58 -16.54
N PRO A 437 -33.49 -11.06 -17.39
CA PRO A 437 -33.21 -11.42 -18.78
C PRO A 437 -32.46 -10.34 -19.55
N LYS A 438 -32.83 -9.07 -19.35
CA LYS A 438 -32.19 -7.92 -20.01
C LYS A 438 -30.72 -7.80 -19.60
N THR A 439 -30.40 -7.87 -18.31
CA THR A 439 -29.02 -7.86 -17.79
C THR A 439 -28.17 -8.97 -18.38
N ALA A 440 -28.71 -10.20 -18.43
CA ALA A 440 -27.98 -11.33 -19.00
C ALA A 440 -27.72 -11.16 -20.51
N LEU A 441 -28.73 -10.70 -21.26
CA LEU A 441 -28.60 -10.43 -22.70
C LEU A 441 -27.61 -9.30 -22.98
N THR A 442 -27.67 -8.19 -22.23
CA THR A 442 -26.74 -7.07 -22.38
C THR A 442 -25.32 -7.49 -22.03
N LEU A 443 -25.11 -8.24 -20.94
CA LEU A 443 -23.78 -8.77 -20.61
C LEU A 443 -23.25 -9.65 -21.73
N ILE A 444 -24.04 -10.59 -22.27
CA ILE A 444 -23.63 -11.46 -23.39
C ILE A 444 -23.29 -10.64 -24.64
N GLN A 445 -24.06 -9.60 -24.93
CA GLN A 445 -23.88 -8.76 -26.12
C GLN A 445 -22.67 -7.82 -26.02
N GLU A 446 -22.48 -7.17 -24.88
CA GLU A 446 -21.43 -6.14 -24.70
C GLU A 446 -20.06 -6.75 -24.40
N ILE A 447 -19.99 -7.82 -23.61
CA ILE A 447 -18.69 -8.39 -23.17
C ILE A 447 -18.32 -9.70 -23.89
N ALA A 448 -19.07 -10.08 -24.94
CA ALA A 448 -18.90 -11.33 -25.69
C ALA A 448 -18.71 -12.55 -24.76
N TRP A 449 -19.51 -12.61 -23.70
CA TRP A 449 -19.25 -13.50 -22.57
C TRP A 449 -19.41 -14.98 -22.95
N ASP A 450 -18.34 -15.75 -22.75
CA ASP A 450 -18.40 -17.21 -22.74
C ASP A 450 -18.91 -17.70 -21.38
N ILE A 451 -20.06 -18.37 -21.40
CA ILE A 451 -20.70 -19.03 -20.24
C ILE A 451 -19.79 -20.07 -19.56
N ASN A 452 -18.66 -20.42 -20.19
CA ASN A 452 -17.66 -21.36 -19.67
C ASN A 452 -16.51 -20.70 -18.89
N ARG A 453 -16.62 -19.44 -18.43
CA ARG A 453 -15.63 -18.82 -17.53
C ARG A 453 -16.09 -18.84 -16.06
N SER A 454 -15.17 -19.17 -15.14
CA SER A 454 -15.40 -19.33 -13.70
C SER A 454 -15.66 -18.02 -12.94
N ASP A 455 -15.20 -16.91 -13.50
CA ASP A 455 -15.15 -15.63 -12.82
C ASP A 455 -16.31 -14.75 -13.29
N MET A 456 -16.92 -13.98 -12.38
CA MET A 456 -17.79 -12.90 -12.82
C MET A 456 -16.91 -11.88 -13.55
N PRO A 457 -17.19 -11.53 -14.82
CA PRO A 457 -16.30 -10.62 -15.54
C PRO A 457 -16.25 -9.29 -14.80
N ILE A 458 -15.03 -8.79 -14.58
CA ILE A 458 -14.79 -7.38 -14.31
C ILE A 458 -15.45 -6.62 -15.46
N ILE A 459 -16.52 -5.89 -15.15
CA ILE A 459 -17.30 -5.19 -16.16
C ILE A 459 -16.53 -3.91 -16.49
N ASN A 460 -16.00 -3.80 -17.70
CA ASN A 460 -15.31 -2.60 -18.16
C ASN A 460 -16.20 -1.83 -19.14
N LEU A 461 -17.03 -0.93 -18.61
CA LEU A 461 -18.00 -0.15 -19.38
C LEU A 461 -17.90 1.34 -19.02
N PRO A 462 -16.75 2.02 -19.21
CA PRO A 462 -16.65 3.45 -18.91
C PRO A 462 -17.51 4.29 -19.87
N GLY A 463 -18.21 5.28 -19.32
CA GLY A 463 -19.02 6.27 -20.05
C GLY A 463 -20.21 5.70 -20.84
N GLN A 464 -20.64 4.48 -20.54
CA GLN A 464 -21.78 3.83 -21.17
C GLN A 464 -23.11 4.23 -20.50
N ASP A 465 -24.18 4.19 -21.29
CA ASP A 465 -25.53 4.33 -20.76
C ASP A 465 -26.00 2.98 -20.20
N LEU A 466 -26.00 2.87 -18.88
CA LEU A 466 -26.47 1.69 -18.15
C LEU A 466 -27.94 1.80 -17.75
N SER A 467 -28.68 2.72 -18.37
CA SER A 467 -30.09 2.93 -18.08
C SER A 467 -30.89 1.65 -18.28
N ASP A 468 -31.81 1.41 -17.35
CA ASP A 468 -32.67 0.21 -17.30
C ASP A 468 -31.94 -1.14 -17.17
N ILE A 469 -30.65 -1.16 -16.86
CA ILE A 469 -29.94 -2.39 -16.47
C ILE A 469 -30.24 -2.69 -15.01
N ASN A 470 -30.34 -3.97 -14.67
CA ASN A 470 -30.57 -4.41 -13.30
C ASN A 470 -29.41 -5.27 -12.78
N PHE A 471 -28.65 -4.70 -11.85
CA PHE A 471 -27.55 -5.26 -11.09
C PHE A 471 -27.92 -5.58 -9.63
N GLU A 472 -29.20 -5.75 -9.32
CA GLU A 472 -29.65 -6.11 -7.97
C GLU A 472 -28.97 -7.41 -7.50
N HIS A 473 -28.34 -7.38 -6.32
CA HIS A 473 -27.55 -8.49 -5.75
C HIS A 473 -26.34 -8.95 -6.59
N VAL A 474 -25.87 -8.12 -7.52
CA VAL A 474 -24.75 -8.50 -8.39
C VAL A 474 -23.41 -8.16 -7.74
N ASN A 475 -22.44 -9.06 -7.86
CA ASN A 475 -21.05 -8.74 -7.52
C ASN A 475 -20.41 -7.97 -8.67
N LEU A 476 -20.17 -6.69 -8.44
CA LEU A 476 -19.56 -5.73 -9.35
C LEU A 476 -18.15 -5.33 -8.91
N SER A 477 -17.53 -6.10 -8.02
CA SER A 477 -16.20 -5.80 -7.50
C SER A 477 -15.18 -5.67 -8.62
N TYR A 478 -14.21 -4.76 -8.46
CA TYR A 478 -13.12 -4.48 -9.40
C TYR A 478 -13.57 -3.95 -10.78
N SER A 479 -14.87 -3.82 -11.02
CA SER A 479 -15.42 -3.37 -12.30
C SER A 479 -15.17 -1.89 -12.54
N ASN A 480 -15.03 -1.51 -13.81
CA ASN A 480 -14.84 -0.13 -14.24
C ASN A 480 -16.14 0.44 -14.82
N PHE A 481 -16.71 1.36 -14.07
CA PHE A 481 -17.91 2.13 -14.40
C PHE A 481 -17.66 3.63 -14.44
N ARG A 482 -16.42 4.04 -14.69
CA ARG A 482 -16.02 5.45 -14.73
C ARG A 482 -16.96 6.26 -15.65
N GLY A 483 -17.51 7.34 -15.14
CA GLY A 483 -18.35 8.27 -15.90
C GLY A 483 -19.74 7.76 -16.28
N ASN A 484 -20.19 6.63 -15.72
CA ASN A 484 -21.49 6.07 -16.05
C ASN A 484 -22.65 6.80 -15.37
N ASN A 485 -23.80 6.79 -16.04
CA ASN A 485 -25.05 7.23 -15.46
C ASN A 485 -25.81 6.04 -14.84
N PHE A 486 -25.96 6.02 -13.52
CA PHE A 486 -26.71 4.99 -12.79
C PHE A 486 -28.13 5.42 -12.44
N THR A 487 -28.57 6.64 -12.74
CA THR A 487 -29.85 7.22 -12.24
C THR A 487 -31.06 6.30 -12.43
N SER A 488 -31.17 5.56 -13.53
CA SER A 488 -32.26 4.60 -13.79
C SER A 488 -31.87 3.12 -13.62
N THR A 489 -30.60 2.82 -13.33
CA THR A 489 -30.07 1.46 -13.15
C THR A 489 -30.44 0.90 -11.77
N ASN A 490 -30.96 -0.32 -11.68
CA ASN A 490 -31.14 -0.95 -10.38
C ASN A 490 -29.80 -1.52 -9.91
N ILE A 491 -29.25 -1.01 -8.81
CA ILE A 491 -27.99 -1.46 -8.21
C ILE A 491 -28.15 -1.89 -6.75
N THR A 492 -29.39 -2.11 -6.31
CA THR A 492 -29.69 -2.47 -4.92
C THR A 492 -28.94 -3.73 -4.50
N ASN A 493 -28.22 -3.67 -3.38
CA ASN A 493 -27.47 -4.79 -2.79
C ASN A 493 -26.34 -5.32 -3.69
N ALA A 494 -25.85 -4.49 -4.63
CA ALA A 494 -24.68 -4.79 -5.42
C ALA A 494 -23.40 -4.59 -4.59
N ASN A 495 -22.40 -5.43 -4.86
CA ASN A 495 -21.07 -5.29 -4.25
C ASN A 495 -20.15 -4.55 -5.22
N PHE A 496 -19.72 -3.34 -4.87
CA PHE A 496 -18.79 -2.49 -5.62
C PHE A 496 -17.38 -2.47 -5.01
N THR A 497 -16.97 -3.50 -4.25
CA THR A 497 -15.63 -3.54 -3.65
C THR A 497 -14.54 -3.28 -4.69
N SER A 498 -13.72 -2.27 -4.46
CA SER A 498 -12.65 -1.82 -5.37
C SER A 498 -13.10 -1.48 -6.80
N ALA A 499 -14.38 -1.19 -7.03
CA ALA A 499 -14.87 -0.77 -8.33
C ALA A 499 -14.43 0.68 -8.64
N ASN A 500 -14.17 0.96 -9.92
CA ASN A 500 -13.94 2.32 -10.39
C ASN A 500 -15.27 2.96 -10.78
N LEU A 501 -15.77 3.85 -9.93
CA LEU A 501 -16.98 4.65 -10.09
C LEU A 501 -16.65 6.14 -10.30
N ALA A 502 -15.40 6.47 -10.66
CA ALA A 502 -14.97 7.86 -10.76
C ALA A 502 -15.81 8.62 -11.80
N GLY A 503 -16.33 9.79 -11.43
CA GLY A 503 -17.20 10.59 -12.29
C GLY A 503 -18.58 9.99 -12.57
N ALA A 504 -18.95 8.86 -11.94
CA ALA A 504 -20.27 8.26 -12.14
C ALA A 504 -21.38 9.12 -11.52
N ASP A 505 -22.55 9.14 -12.16
CA ASP A 505 -23.76 9.76 -11.61
C ASP A 505 -24.60 8.72 -10.88
N LEU A 506 -24.51 8.75 -9.55
CA LEU A 506 -25.22 7.89 -8.62
C LEU A 506 -26.32 8.67 -7.87
N SER A 507 -26.61 9.91 -8.29
CA SER A 507 -27.50 10.81 -7.55
C SER A 507 -28.88 10.21 -7.29
N MET A 508 -29.43 10.55 -6.12
CA MET A 508 -30.75 10.13 -5.65
C MET A 508 -30.93 8.61 -5.46
N LYS A 509 -29.86 7.81 -5.51
CA LYS A 509 -29.91 6.36 -5.24
C LYS A 509 -29.99 6.05 -3.75
N ASP A 510 -30.63 4.92 -3.46
CA ASP A 510 -30.49 4.23 -2.20
C ASP A 510 -29.34 3.22 -2.32
N LEU A 511 -28.25 3.45 -1.57
CA LEU A 511 -27.08 2.59 -1.51
C LEU A 511 -26.92 1.93 -0.13
N THR A 512 -27.93 1.96 0.74
CA THR A 512 -27.82 1.53 2.14
C THR A 512 -27.35 0.08 2.33
N GLU A 513 -27.63 -0.81 1.36
CA GLU A 513 -27.26 -2.22 1.39
C GLU A 513 -26.14 -2.59 0.39
N ASN A 514 -25.52 -1.59 -0.25
CA ASN A 514 -24.37 -1.81 -1.13
C ASN A 514 -23.06 -1.96 -0.34
N ILE A 515 -22.05 -2.60 -0.93
CA ILE A 515 -20.70 -2.63 -0.38
C ILE A 515 -19.81 -1.76 -1.26
N LEU A 516 -19.12 -0.78 -0.70
CA LEU A 516 -18.29 0.18 -1.44
C LEU A 516 -16.83 0.20 -0.98
N THR A 517 -16.41 -0.73 -0.11
CA THR A 517 -15.03 -0.85 0.38
C THR A 517 -14.00 -0.74 -0.76
N ASP A 518 -12.96 0.06 -0.60
CA ASP A 518 -11.90 0.34 -1.59
C ASP A 518 -12.37 0.95 -2.93
N ALA A 519 -13.64 1.30 -3.10
CA ALA A 519 -14.14 1.85 -4.36
C ALA A 519 -13.56 3.24 -4.66
N ASP A 520 -13.29 3.51 -5.93
CA ASP A 520 -12.88 4.83 -6.42
C ASP A 520 -14.12 5.62 -6.86
N LEU A 521 -14.54 6.58 -6.05
CA LEU A 521 -15.69 7.47 -6.28
C LEU A 521 -15.24 8.89 -6.63
N ARG A 522 -14.00 9.09 -7.10
CA ARG A 522 -13.46 10.42 -7.38
C ARG A 522 -14.35 11.19 -8.35
N ASN A 523 -14.70 12.42 -8.02
CA ASN A 523 -15.58 13.28 -8.82
C ASN A 523 -16.96 12.68 -9.16
N ALA A 524 -17.41 11.64 -8.46
CA ALA A 524 -18.76 11.09 -8.65
C ALA A 524 -19.83 12.04 -8.10
N ASN A 525 -21.04 11.94 -8.64
CA ASN A 525 -22.21 12.66 -8.13
C ASN A 525 -23.01 11.75 -7.19
N LEU A 526 -22.95 12.02 -5.88
CA LEU A 526 -23.71 11.35 -4.83
C LEU A 526 -24.79 12.27 -4.21
N THR A 527 -25.24 13.28 -4.96
CA THR A 527 -26.25 14.22 -4.46
C THR A 527 -27.52 13.48 -4.02
N GLY A 528 -27.95 13.70 -2.78
CA GLY A 528 -29.17 13.12 -2.20
C GLY A 528 -29.15 11.60 -1.99
N VAL A 529 -27.99 10.95 -2.10
CA VAL A 529 -27.86 9.49 -1.93
C VAL A 529 -27.98 9.09 -0.46
N ASP A 530 -28.63 7.96 -0.18
CA ASP A 530 -28.59 7.33 1.14
C ASP A 530 -27.47 6.29 1.23
N LEU A 531 -26.44 6.60 2.03
CA LEU A 531 -25.28 5.78 2.37
C LEU A 531 -25.24 5.46 3.87
N SER A 532 -26.37 5.58 4.58
CA SER A 532 -26.37 5.35 6.02
C SER A 532 -26.01 3.90 6.37
N ASN A 533 -25.15 3.74 7.37
CA ASN A 533 -24.58 2.46 7.81
C ASN A 533 -23.79 1.68 6.73
N ASN A 534 -23.37 2.34 5.65
CA ASN A 534 -22.63 1.69 4.56
C ASN A 534 -21.17 1.40 4.92
N GLN A 535 -20.56 0.39 4.27
CA GLN A 535 -19.13 0.10 4.36
C GLN A 535 -18.37 0.86 3.26
N LEU A 536 -17.71 1.94 3.66
CA LEU A 536 -16.93 2.86 2.81
C LEU A 536 -15.45 2.86 3.19
N VAL A 537 -14.97 1.78 3.82
CA VAL A 537 -13.59 1.65 4.29
C VAL A 537 -12.63 1.81 3.11
N ASN A 538 -11.59 2.63 3.28
CA ASN A 538 -10.57 2.91 2.26
C ASN A 538 -11.11 3.41 0.91
N THR A 539 -12.31 4.00 0.89
CA THR A 539 -12.87 4.59 -0.34
C THR A 539 -12.16 5.87 -0.74
N ILE A 540 -12.03 6.10 -2.04
CA ILE A 540 -11.51 7.35 -2.59
C ILE A 540 -12.68 8.25 -2.96
N LEU A 541 -12.96 9.24 -2.11
CA LEU A 541 -14.08 10.19 -2.25
C LEU A 541 -13.59 11.58 -2.71
N THR A 542 -12.40 11.67 -3.31
CA THR A 542 -11.83 12.97 -3.69
C THR A 542 -12.68 13.69 -4.74
N GLY A 543 -13.13 14.90 -4.42
CA GLY A 543 -13.94 15.73 -5.34
C GLY A 543 -15.39 15.25 -5.54
N VAL A 544 -15.87 14.32 -4.72
CA VAL A 544 -17.25 13.82 -4.80
C VAL A 544 -18.27 14.90 -4.42
N ASP A 545 -19.44 14.91 -5.06
CA ASP A 545 -20.57 15.76 -4.63
C ASP A 545 -21.45 14.97 -3.65
N LEU A 546 -21.38 15.31 -2.36
CA LEU A 546 -22.17 14.72 -1.26
C LEU A 546 -23.33 15.64 -0.80
N THR A 547 -23.71 16.63 -1.62
CA THR A 547 -24.79 17.56 -1.28
C THR A 547 -26.07 16.79 -0.93
N ASP A 548 -26.64 17.06 0.24
CA ASP A 548 -27.86 16.42 0.76
C ASP A 548 -27.78 14.88 0.94
N ALA A 549 -26.59 14.27 0.85
CA ALA A 549 -26.39 12.83 1.09
C ALA A 549 -26.50 12.45 2.57
N ASN A 550 -26.81 11.18 2.84
CA ASN A 550 -26.91 10.63 4.19
C ASN A 550 -25.79 9.61 4.47
N LEU A 551 -24.80 9.98 5.29
CA LEU A 551 -23.70 9.11 5.74
C LEU A 551 -23.86 8.71 7.22
N SER A 552 -25.07 8.83 7.78
CA SER A 552 -25.26 8.58 9.21
C SER A 552 -24.89 7.13 9.56
N GLY A 553 -24.02 6.94 10.54
CA GLY A 553 -23.53 5.61 10.95
C GLY A 553 -22.64 4.89 9.93
N ALA A 554 -22.27 5.50 8.81
CA ALA A 554 -21.41 4.87 7.81
C ALA A 554 -19.98 4.68 8.33
N ASP A 555 -19.31 3.62 7.87
CA ASP A 555 -17.91 3.36 8.18
C ASP A 555 -17.00 3.89 7.07
N LEU A 556 -16.41 5.06 7.30
CA LEU A 556 -15.45 5.73 6.43
C LEU A 556 -14.02 5.64 7.00
N SER A 557 -13.72 4.59 7.78
CA SER A 557 -12.36 4.39 8.27
C SER A 557 -11.36 4.30 7.10
N THR A 558 -10.22 4.98 7.27
CA THR A 558 -9.16 5.15 6.26
C THR A 558 -9.61 5.74 4.91
N ALA A 559 -10.82 6.27 4.81
CA ALA A 559 -11.31 6.86 3.55
C ALA A 559 -10.57 8.17 3.24
N ASN A 560 -10.38 8.45 1.95
CA ASN A 560 -9.83 9.71 1.47
C ASN A 560 -10.95 10.64 1.01
N ILE A 561 -11.33 11.58 1.88
CA ILE A 561 -12.43 12.53 1.66
C ILE A 561 -11.84 13.94 1.52
N PHE A 562 -10.73 14.07 0.81
CA PHE A 562 -10.19 15.39 0.47
C PHE A 562 -10.94 15.98 -0.74
N GLY A 563 -11.44 17.21 -0.70
CA GLY A 563 -12.10 17.76 -1.89
C GLY A 563 -12.47 19.23 -1.81
N ILE A 564 -11.67 20.07 -2.44
CA ILE A 564 -12.15 21.37 -2.92
C ILE A 564 -12.77 21.13 -4.29
N VAL A 565 -14.11 21.09 -4.36
CA VAL A 565 -14.84 21.26 -5.63
C VAL A 565 -15.32 22.70 -5.64
N ASP A 566 -14.68 23.56 -6.43
CA ASP A 566 -15.13 24.92 -6.73
C ASP A 566 -15.52 25.81 -5.53
N GLY A 567 -14.87 25.62 -4.37
CA GLY A 567 -15.17 26.40 -3.17
C GLY A 567 -16.53 26.11 -2.53
N ILE A 568 -17.22 25.04 -2.95
CA ILE A 568 -18.48 24.58 -2.37
C ILE A 568 -18.17 23.69 -1.17
N ASN A 569 -18.79 24.01 -0.04
CA ASN A 569 -18.72 23.17 1.15
C ASN A 569 -19.63 21.94 0.99
N ILE A 570 -19.14 20.90 0.32
CA ILE A 570 -19.88 19.67 0.03
C ILE A 570 -20.46 18.97 1.26
N LEU A 571 -19.84 19.11 2.44
CA LEU A 571 -20.31 18.48 3.67
C LEU A 571 -21.29 19.34 4.50
N GLU A 572 -21.56 20.59 4.10
CA GLU A 572 -22.46 21.48 4.86
C GLU A 572 -23.87 20.88 5.02
N LYS A 573 -24.32 20.16 4.00
CA LYS A 573 -25.66 19.57 3.92
C LYS A 573 -25.68 18.05 4.06
N THR A 574 -24.52 17.44 4.24
CA THR A 574 -24.42 15.98 4.41
C THR A 574 -24.78 15.59 5.84
N LYS A 575 -25.57 14.53 6.02
CA LYS A 575 -25.87 13.99 7.36
C LYS A 575 -24.73 13.09 7.79
N LEU A 576 -23.98 13.49 8.82
CA LEU A 576 -22.77 12.80 9.29
C LEU A 576 -22.92 12.16 10.67
N LYS A 577 -24.11 12.22 11.27
CA LYS A 577 -24.33 11.78 12.64
C LYS A 577 -23.93 10.30 12.81
N GLY A 578 -23.02 10.01 13.75
CA GLY A 578 -22.58 8.64 14.03
C GLY A 578 -21.56 8.05 13.05
N ALA A 579 -21.11 8.80 12.02
CA ALA A 579 -20.16 8.29 11.04
C ALA A 579 -18.77 8.01 11.66
N ASN A 580 -18.12 6.93 11.22
CA ASN A 580 -16.77 6.57 11.64
C ASN A 580 -15.74 7.08 10.63
N PHE A 581 -14.87 7.99 11.05
CA PHE A 581 -13.77 8.56 10.27
C PHE A 581 -12.40 8.19 10.85
N THR A 582 -12.30 7.04 11.53
CA THR A 582 -11.02 6.59 12.10
C THR A 582 -9.93 6.53 11.03
N ASN A 583 -8.80 7.21 11.25
CA ASN A 583 -7.68 7.32 10.30
C ASN A 583 -8.03 7.88 8.91
N ALA A 584 -9.18 8.54 8.76
CA ALA A 584 -9.60 9.12 7.48
C ALA A 584 -8.80 10.39 7.16
N ASN A 585 -8.60 10.67 5.87
CA ASN A 585 -8.05 11.95 5.41
C ASN A 585 -9.19 12.95 5.20
N LEU A 586 -9.25 13.96 6.06
CA LEU A 586 -10.27 15.02 6.05
C LEU A 586 -9.69 16.40 5.72
N THR A 587 -8.50 16.47 5.13
CA THR A 587 -7.76 17.72 5.03
C THR A 587 -8.53 18.83 4.29
N ASN A 588 -8.38 20.08 4.75
CA ASN A 588 -9.00 21.29 4.21
C ASN A 588 -10.55 21.28 4.07
N ILE A 589 -11.25 20.37 4.76
CA ILE A 589 -12.72 20.34 4.77
C ILE A 589 -13.31 21.48 5.61
N ASN A 590 -14.46 21.99 5.20
CA ASN A 590 -15.25 22.95 5.97
C ASN A 590 -16.42 22.25 6.70
N LEU A 591 -16.34 22.14 8.03
CA LEU A 591 -17.42 21.59 8.87
C LEU A 591 -18.10 22.69 9.71
N ILE A 592 -18.01 23.96 9.30
CA ILE A 592 -18.59 25.08 10.05
C ILE A 592 -20.10 24.89 10.20
N GLY A 593 -20.57 24.81 11.44
CA GLY A 593 -22.01 24.66 11.75
C GLY A 593 -22.61 23.28 11.47
N VAL A 594 -21.83 22.32 10.96
CA VAL A 594 -22.30 20.98 10.57
C VAL A 594 -22.59 20.13 11.82
N ASP A 595 -23.56 19.22 11.70
CA ASP A 595 -23.86 18.23 12.74
C ASP A 595 -23.04 16.95 12.53
N ILE A 596 -21.98 16.83 13.31
CA ILE A 596 -21.07 15.70 13.42
C ILE A 596 -21.19 15.05 14.81
N SER A 597 -22.38 15.09 15.41
CA SER A 597 -22.63 14.42 16.69
C SER A 597 -22.42 12.90 16.55
N GLU A 598 -21.92 12.26 17.60
CA GLU A 598 -21.69 10.79 17.66
C GLU A 598 -20.62 10.26 16.68
N THR A 599 -19.88 11.11 15.96
CA THR A 599 -18.81 10.66 15.03
C THR A 599 -17.56 10.18 15.76
N THR A 600 -16.79 9.30 15.15
CA THR A 600 -15.42 8.93 15.59
C THR A 600 -14.38 9.54 14.66
N LEU A 601 -13.41 10.31 15.20
CA LEU A 601 -12.34 10.97 14.43
C LEU A 601 -10.93 10.52 14.86
N LYS A 602 -10.82 9.43 15.60
CA LYS A 602 -9.53 8.93 16.11
C LYS A 602 -8.52 8.74 14.98
N GLY A 603 -7.36 9.38 15.08
CA GLY A 603 -6.28 9.31 14.08
C GLY A 603 -6.58 9.96 12.72
N ALA A 604 -7.72 10.65 12.56
CA ALA A 604 -8.04 11.33 11.31
C ALA A 604 -7.10 12.51 11.05
N ASP A 605 -6.71 12.71 9.78
CA ASP A 605 -5.96 13.91 9.39
C ASP A 605 -6.90 15.10 9.25
N LEU A 606 -6.85 15.99 10.23
CA LEU A 606 -7.66 17.21 10.30
C LEU A 606 -6.91 18.46 9.82
N THR A 607 -5.80 18.33 9.10
CA THR A 607 -5.01 19.48 8.63
C THR A 607 -5.87 20.43 7.80
N GLY A 608 -5.95 21.70 8.20
CA GLY A 608 -6.75 22.73 7.53
C GLY A 608 -8.28 22.63 7.71
N VAL A 609 -8.79 21.68 8.49
CA VAL A 609 -10.24 21.54 8.73
C VAL A 609 -10.80 22.72 9.52
N LYS A 610 -11.98 23.22 9.12
CA LYS A 610 -12.72 24.28 9.83
C LYS A 610 -13.87 23.68 10.64
N LEU A 611 -13.87 23.86 11.96
CA LEU A 611 -14.84 23.23 12.89
C LEU A 611 -15.70 24.23 13.67
N GLU A 612 -15.61 25.51 13.34
CA GLU A 612 -16.28 26.60 14.06
C GLU A 612 -17.80 26.34 14.12
N ARG A 613 -18.41 26.50 15.31
CA ARG A 613 -19.87 26.36 15.49
C ARG A 613 -20.44 24.97 15.15
N ALA A 614 -19.62 23.96 14.86
CA ALA A 614 -20.10 22.60 14.59
C ALA A 614 -20.80 21.99 15.83
N LYS A 615 -21.68 21.02 15.61
CA LYS A 615 -22.30 20.21 16.67
C LYS A 615 -21.64 18.85 16.69
N ALA A 616 -20.88 18.56 17.73
CA ALA A 616 -20.10 17.35 17.93
C ALA A 616 -20.43 16.72 19.30
N ASN A 617 -21.72 16.70 19.68
CA ASN A 617 -22.10 16.11 20.98
C ASN A 617 -21.89 14.59 20.93
N ASN A 618 -21.43 13.99 22.02
CA ASN A 618 -21.11 12.55 22.12
C ASN A 618 -20.10 12.04 21.08
N ALA A 619 -19.31 12.92 20.44
CA ALA A 619 -18.31 12.51 19.47
C ALA A 619 -17.06 11.92 20.16
N ASN A 620 -16.39 10.98 19.50
CA ASN A 620 -15.14 10.38 19.98
C ASN A 620 -13.93 10.94 19.21
N TRP A 621 -13.25 11.88 19.86
CA TRP A 621 -12.05 12.59 19.38
C TRP A 621 -10.84 12.28 20.28
N GLU A 622 -10.80 11.07 20.82
CA GLU A 622 -9.65 10.54 21.55
C GLU A 622 -8.38 10.54 20.68
N ASP A 623 -7.25 10.92 21.27
CA ASP A 623 -5.93 10.96 20.61
C ASP A 623 -5.84 11.86 19.34
N VAL A 624 -6.78 12.81 19.16
CA VAL A 624 -6.80 13.69 17.97
C VAL A 624 -5.93 14.94 18.15
N ASP A 625 -5.19 15.33 17.10
CA ASP A 625 -4.48 16.60 17.04
C ASP A 625 -5.39 17.75 16.55
N LEU A 626 -5.71 18.65 17.47
CA LEU A 626 -6.50 19.86 17.31
C LEU A 626 -5.67 21.13 17.56
N SER A 627 -4.34 21.01 17.57
CA SER A 627 -3.44 22.13 17.88
C SER A 627 -3.66 23.31 16.93
N PHE A 628 -3.67 24.51 17.51
CA PHE A 628 -3.84 25.79 16.82
C PHE A 628 -5.14 25.94 15.99
N LYS A 629 -6.11 25.03 16.12
CA LYS A 629 -7.37 25.09 15.35
C LYS A 629 -8.37 26.09 15.95
N ASN A 630 -9.20 26.67 15.08
CA ASN A 630 -10.37 27.44 15.51
C ASN A 630 -11.57 26.52 15.77
N LEU A 631 -11.85 26.32 17.05
CA LEU A 631 -12.97 25.55 17.57
C LEU A 631 -14.04 26.45 18.20
N SER A 632 -13.97 27.78 17.97
CA SER A 632 -14.85 28.74 18.63
C SER A 632 -16.33 28.37 18.43
N LYS A 633 -17.09 28.45 19.53
CA LYS A 633 -18.53 28.14 19.58
C LYS A 633 -18.92 26.70 19.20
N ILE A 634 -17.97 25.78 19.07
CA ILE A 634 -18.28 24.35 18.86
C ILE A 634 -19.06 23.79 20.06
N ARG A 635 -19.92 22.80 19.80
CA ARG A 635 -20.66 22.07 20.84
C ARG A 635 -20.11 20.65 20.96
N LEU A 636 -19.42 20.38 22.05
CA LEU A 636 -18.76 19.12 22.40
C LEU A 636 -19.37 18.56 23.70
N ILE A 637 -20.69 18.63 23.83
CA ILE A 637 -21.38 18.13 25.04
C ILE A 637 -21.23 16.62 25.11
N ASP A 638 -20.77 16.10 26.25
CA ASP A 638 -20.51 14.68 26.50
C ASP A 638 -19.53 14.03 25.48
N ALA A 639 -18.67 14.83 24.83
CA ALA A 639 -17.68 14.34 23.87
C ALA A 639 -16.43 13.75 24.57
N SER A 640 -15.80 12.75 23.95
CA SER A 640 -14.51 12.20 24.39
C SER A 640 -13.37 12.91 23.66
N LEU A 641 -12.52 13.60 24.41
CA LEU A 641 -11.33 14.34 23.97
C LEU A 641 -10.09 13.89 24.76
N ASN A 642 -10.15 12.72 25.40
CA ASN A 642 -9.07 12.25 26.26
C ASN A 642 -7.80 12.03 25.42
N ARG A 643 -6.65 12.46 25.97
CA ARG A 643 -5.33 12.46 25.30
C ARG A 643 -5.26 13.23 23.98
N SER A 644 -6.24 14.09 23.67
CA SER A 644 -6.17 14.98 22.51
C SER A 644 -5.14 16.11 22.70
N ILE A 645 -4.58 16.60 21.59
CA ILE A 645 -3.65 17.73 21.56
C ILE A 645 -4.43 18.98 21.14
N LEU A 646 -4.70 19.88 22.09
CA LEU A 646 -5.43 21.14 21.91
C LEU A 646 -4.50 22.36 22.09
N ALA A 647 -3.18 22.16 22.03
CA ALA A 647 -2.20 23.21 22.26
C ALA A 647 -2.43 24.41 21.32
N GLY A 648 -2.58 25.61 21.89
CA GLY A 648 -2.83 26.85 21.16
C GLY A 648 -4.20 26.95 20.47
N ALA A 649 -5.12 26.02 20.70
CA ALA A 649 -6.45 26.03 20.06
C ALA A 649 -7.33 27.21 20.55
N GLU A 650 -8.19 27.70 19.66
CA GLU A 650 -9.19 28.74 19.97
C GLU A 650 -10.53 28.08 20.32
N LEU A 651 -10.81 27.98 21.62
CA LEU A 651 -11.97 27.33 22.22
C LEU A 651 -12.92 28.36 22.87
N SER A 652 -12.87 29.63 22.48
CA SER A 652 -13.76 30.65 23.02
C SER A 652 -15.23 30.31 22.77
N ASN A 653 -16.08 30.53 23.79
CA ASN A 653 -17.52 30.32 23.76
C ASN A 653 -17.96 28.87 23.43
N THR A 654 -17.09 27.89 23.65
CA THR A 654 -17.38 26.47 23.39
C THR A 654 -18.26 25.85 24.47
N LYS A 655 -18.99 24.79 24.11
CA LYS A 655 -19.81 24.00 25.05
C LYS A 655 -19.19 22.63 25.25
N LEU A 656 -18.50 22.43 26.35
CA LEU A 656 -17.78 21.22 26.77
C LEU A 656 -18.45 20.55 27.99
N MET A 657 -19.74 20.81 28.21
CA MET A 657 -20.47 20.24 29.36
C MET A 657 -20.37 18.72 29.35
N GLY A 658 -19.92 18.10 30.44
CA GLY A 658 -19.76 16.65 30.55
C GLY A 658 -18.65 16.03 29.68
N ALA A 659 -17.88 16.84 28.95
CA ALA A 659 -16.82 16.33 28.07
C ALA A 659 -15.69 15.65 28.87
N ASN A 660 -15.11 14.60 28.30
CA ASN A 660 -13.94 13.93 28.85
C ASN A 660 -12.66 14.49 28.22
N LEU A 661 -11.93 15.35 28.94
CA LEU A 661 -10.65 15.94 28.54
C LEU A 661 -9.48 15.33 29.32
N SER A 662 -9.62 14.10 29.84
CA SER A 662 -8.57 13.51 30.65
C SER A 662 -7.26 13.35 29.86
N ASP A 663 -6.15 13.75 30.45
CA ASP A 663 -4.80 13.71 29.84
C ASP A 663 -4.66 14.55 28.55
N ALA A 664 -5.59 15.47 28.26
CA ALA A 664 -5.50 16.33 27.09
C ALA A 664 -4.47 17.47 27.29
N ASP A 665 -3.76 17.85 26.22
CA ASP A 665 -2.84 19.00 26.24
C ASP A 665 -3.55 20.27 25.75
N LEU A 666 -3.88 21.18 26.67
CA LEU A 666 -4.47 22.49 26.37
C LEU A 666 -3.45 23.63 26.52
N THR A 667 -2.15 23.35 26.39
CA THR A 667 -1.10 24.38 26.56
C THR A 667 -1.35 25.59 25.65
N GLY A 668 -1.49 26.79 26.23
CA GLY A 668 -1.72 28.03 25.49
C GLY A 668 -3.09 28.15 24.80
N ALA A 669 -4.03 27.25 25.06
CA ALA A 669 -5.37 27.30 24.47
C ALA A 669 -6.20 28.47 25.02
N LYS A 670 -7.14 28.99 24.23
CA LYS A 670 -8.04 30.09 24.63
C LYS A 670 -9.44 29.57 24.88
N LEU A 671 -9.87 29.49 26.13
CA LEU A 671 -11.19 29.02 26.55
C LEU A 671 -12.08 30.16 27.08
N ILE A 672 -11.98 31.35 26.48
CA ILE A 672 -12.71 32.53 26.94
C ILE A 672 -14.22 32.29 26.85
N ASP A 673 -14.94 32.47 27.96
CA ASP A 673 -16.38 32.18 28.09
C ASP A 673 -16.79 30.73 27.71
N ALA A 674 -15.86 29.77 27.78
CA ALA A 674 -16.18 28.36 27.54
C ALA A 674 -16.99 27.75 28.70
N ASN A 675 -17.91 26.84 28.39
CA ASN A 675 -18.68 26.12 29.41
C ASN A 675 -18.15 24.69 29.56
N LEU A 676 -17.44 24.41 30.65
CA LEU A 676 -16.89 23.10 31.00
C LEU A 676 -17.65 22.45 32.18
N THR A 677 -18.91 22.82 32.44
CA THR A 677 -19.65 22.28 33.58
C THR A 677 -19.65 20.75 33.56
N ASN A 678 -19.27 20.12 34.68
CA ASN A 678 -19.13 18.67 34.85
C ASN A 678 -18.12 17.98 33.92
N ALA A 679 -17.18 18.70 33.30
CA ALA A 679 -16.14 18.08 32.48
C ALA A 679 -15.10 17.31 33.33
N ASN A 680 -14.53 16.25 32.76
CA ASN A 680 -13.41 15.53 33.37
C ASN A 680 -12.08 16.09 32.85
N LEU A 681 -11.30 16.73 33.73
CA LEU A 681 -10.01 17.34 33.42
C LEU A 681 -8.83 16.58 34.04
N THR A 682 -9.05 15.33 34.49
CA THR A 682 -8.01 14.53 35.16
C THR A 682 -6.75 14.40 34.31
N GLY A 683 -5.58 14.80 34.81
CA GLY A 683 -4.31 14.75 34.07
C GLY A 683 -4.14 15.80 32.96
N ALA A 684 -5.15 16.64 32.70
CA ALA A 684 -5.08 17.62 31.62
C ALA A 684 -4.07 18.74 31.89
N ASN A 685 -3.46 19.27 30.83
CA ASN A 685 -2.45 20.33 30.92
C ASN A 685 -2.99 21.69 30.44
N PHE A 686 -3.22 22.64 31.35
CA PHE A 686 -3.68 24.00 31.03
C PHE A 686 -2.56 25.05 31.10
N HIS A 687 -1.29 24.66 30.98
CA HIS A 687 -0.18 25.61 31.05
C HIS A 687 -0.35 26.78 30.06
N MET A 688 -0.33 28.02 30.54
CA MET A 688 -0.57 29.24 29.75
C MET A 688 -1.93 29.33 29.03
N ALA A 689 -2.90 28.46 29.34
CA ALA A 689 -4.24 28.57 28.77
C ALA A 689 -5.00 29.79 29.36
N ASP A 690 -5.82 30.46 28.55
CA ASP A 690 -6.68 31.57 28.99
C ASP A 690 -8.09 31.07 29.31
N LEU A 691 -8.46 31.10 30.58
CA LEU A 691 -9.74 30.65 31.11
C LEU A 691 -10.68 31.82 31.47
N THR A 692 -10.44 33.03 30.96
CA THR A 692 -11.25 34.22 31.30
C THR A 692 -12.74 33.98 31.04
N GLY A 693 -13.56 34.04 32.10
CA GLY A 693 -15.02 33.85 32.01
C GLY A 693 -15.48 32.39 31.81
N ALA A 694 -14.56 31.41 31.79
CA ALA A 694 -14.93 30.00 31.66
C ALA A 694 -15.75 29.51 32.87
N ASN A 695 -16.77 28.68 32.62
CA ASN A 695 -17.55 28.01 33.68
C ASN A 695 -16.97 26.62 33.96
N LEU A 696 -16.40 26.45 35.15
CA LEU A 696 -15.79 25.21 35.64
C LEU A 696 -16.60 24.55 36.77
N GLU A 697 -17.90 24.83 36.89
CA GLU A 697 -18.75 24.20 37.92
C GLU A 697 -18.75 22.66 37.78
N GLY A 698 -18.44 21.95 38.87
CA GLY A 698 -18.52 20.48 38.91
C GLY A 698 -17.43 19.74 38.14
N VAL A 699 -16.35 20.41 37.69
CA VAL A 699 -15.24 19.74 37.01
C VAL A 699 -14.50 18.76 37.93
N THR A 700 -13.96 17.69 37.34
CA THR A 700 -13.03 16.78 38.03
C THR A 700 -11.58 17.15 37.67
N ILE A 701 -10.74 17.47 38.67
CA ILE A 701 -9.41 18.09 38.46
C ILE A 701 -8.25 17.35 39.17
N SER A 702 -8.21 16.02 39.12
CA SER A 702 -7.09 15.26 39.68
C SER A 702 -5.87 15.35 38.75
N GLU A 703 -4.67 15.63 39.28
CA GLU A 703 -3.41 15.67 38.50
C GLU A 703 -3.40 16.67 37.32
N THR A 704 -4.32 17.65 37.34
CA THR A 704 -4.43 18.69 36.31
C THR A 704 -3.37 19.79 36.53
N ASN A 705 -2.64 20.18 35.48
CA ASN A 705 -1.77 21.36 35.54
C ASN A 705 -2.59 22.64 35.32
N LEU A 706 -2.79 23.43 36.36
CA LEU A 706 -3.59 24.66 36.37
C LEU A 706 -2.75 25.96 36.31
N SER A 707 -1.54 25.90 35.75
CA SER A 707 -0.71 27.09 35.48
C SER A 707 -1.24 27.94 34.30
N CYS A 708 -2.54 28.28 34.37
CA CYS A 708 -3.31 29.03 33.40
C CYS A 708 -3.39 30.54 33.76
N ILE A 709 -4.14 31.31 32.98
CA ILE A 709 -4.46 32.72 33.25
C ILE A 709 -5.96 32.99 33.16
N GLY A 710 -6.41 34.11 33.75
CA GLY A 710 -7.76 34.64 33.52
C GLY A 710 -8.89 34.08 34.40
N HIS A 711 -8.65 33.02 35.18
CA HIS A 711 -9.66 32.44 36.08
C HIS A 711 -9.15 32.32 37.52
N GLU A 712 -10.07 32.35 38.50
CA GLU A 712 -9.75 32.28 39.94
C GLU A 712 -9.08 30.97 40.38
N ILE A 713 -9.24 29.91 39.57
CA ILE A 713 -8.65 28.58 39.78
C ILE A 713 -7.20 28.50 39.32
N CYS A 714 -6.72 29.48 38.53
CA CYS A 714 -5.37 29.49 38.01
C CYS A 714 -4.40 29.85 39.15
N THR A 715 -3.98 28.83 39.89
CA THR A 715 -2.95 28.96 40.92
C THR A 715 -1.58 28.72 40.30
N SER A 716 -0.60 29.53 40.72
CA SER A 716 0.80 29.48 40.29
C SER A 716 1.47 28.12 40.48
#